data_AF-A0A9E2M1G8-F1
#
_entry.id   AF-A0A9E2M1G8-F1
#
_cell.length_a   1.000
_cell.length_b   1.000
_cell.length_c   1.000
_cell.angle_alpha   90.00
_cell.angle_beta   90.00
_cell.angle_gamma   90.00
#
_symmetry.space_group_name_H-M   'P 1'
#
loop_
_entity.id
_entity.type
_entity.pdbx_description
1 polymer ?
#
loop_
_entity_poly.entity_id
_entity_poly.type
_entity_poly.pdbx_seq_one_letter_code
_entity_poly.pdbx_strand_id
1 'polypeptide(L)'
;MKNKVNLTLLLFAFTIQLSFAQNNLQFVSKVCANAPQNVILDGNYLYVIDVGLAVFDFSKPSNPTLVDHLTPMEGMNPNELIVNGNTGYAAWNGGGIMRINFSSPANPSPIGKALNNSYDYQNLVLKFPYLYAIAKSRSTNSLYLQSIDITNGIILGSMNLDTGFLHTAFEAKRFIIDSNYLYLTMGPRGIIDTTELHIFDISAPSSISHIGTVSLGKSSAIPAILQNSHWDLVKKNNFIYVAAWFVNPKSHIKIVNVATPSVPQVVKEWIDTTITGGSGDIEIVGNNLLLTDWSSSFNVISITNNTTLSLCKRINGFVPPYYNTNFFMQLFGNYAFLFNIDNYAVYTFDVSSPCNTTLIDTIPFAHDWKDIAASDTNSVFASVWNFYQLYSLDVSNVMNPVISHRTEVKGSGWGIDVKNNFAYLAMGMQNPNYLPPTKSGGLIVYDISNLNQPLEKGWSPPDTLNNDVQVFVNPQSNLAYVIAGQPNSEGESFENHSSNNPGLRIVDVSNPNSLVQLGEINITPQCRGIFQKGNYAYIAASSLESITVIDTSGLYIVDVSNPANPYVVGKWIRTQLLKGHTRAVSVKNNYAYLAHSGNLVVLDVSNPTSPRLVKEIVLGNSQTMDVAVSGNFVFALTQQSLFAFDISNPANPALVASVIGIFFAPSRHFHIQPPYIYVLSGAGVFIFKFDGLTGVEKNDQQPFTFQLLQNYPNPFNPTTTIHFSLPHREHITLKVFDILGREVVTLVNKELNAGEHSVVFSAQGLASGVYFYRLTTPTFSQTKMMGLVK
;
A
#
# COMPACT_ATOMS: atom_id res chain seq x y z
N MET A 1 47.28 -35.05 3.01
CA MET A 1 47.55 -34.97 1.56
C MET A 1 46.27 -35.15 0.77
N LYS A 2 45.86 -34.06 0.12
CA LYS A 2 45.29 -33.99 -1.24
C LYS A 2 43.99 -34.77 -1.52
N ASN A 3 42.87 -34.06 -1.69
CA ASN A 3 42.37 -33.51 -2.97
C ASN A 3 41.72 -34.61 -3.82
N LYS A 4 40.61 -34.42 -4.55
CA LYS A 4 39.75 -33.29 -4.87
C LYS A 4 38.58 -33.95 -5.61
N VAL A 5 37.35 -33.78 -5.16
CA VAL A 5 36.19 -33.90 -6.04
C VAL A 5 35.50 -32.55 -5.98
N ASN A 6 35.66 -31.80 -7.07
CA ASN A 6 35.15 -30.45 -7.27
C ASN A 6 33.62 -30.50 -7.38
N LEU A 7 32.93 -30.10 -6.31
CA LEU A 7 31.64 -29.43 -6.42
C LEU A 7 31.92 -28.01 -6.93
N THR A 8 31.91 -27.82 -8.25
CA THR A 8 31.79 -26.48 -8.84
C THR A 8 30.31 -26.18 -9.01
N LEU A 9 29.66 -25.95 -7.86
CA LEU A 9 28.30 -25.48 -7.71
C LEU A 9 28.34 -24.44 -6.59
N LEU A 10 29.17 -23.41 -6.76
CA LEU A 10 29.26 -22.21 -5.91
C LEU A 10 30.27 -21.25 -6.55
N LEU A 11 29.80 -20.37 -7.45
CA LEU A 11 30.44 -19.10 -7.86
C LEU A 11 29.63 -18.52 -9.03
N PHE A 12 28.50 -17.90 -8.71
CA PHE A 12 27.94 -16.80 -9.50
C PHE A 12 27.51 -15.72 -8.49
N ALA A 13 28.52 -15.13 -7.85
CA ALA A 13 28.42 -13.81 -7.25
C ALA A 13 29.38 -12.90 -8.03
N PHE A 14 28.96 -11.64 -8.22
CA PHE A 14 29.66 -10.56 -8.94
C PHE A 14 29.66 -10.62 -10.46
N THR A 15 28.56 -10.20 -11.06
CA THR A 15 28.40 -8.85 -11.63
C THR A 15 27.05 -8.83 -12.33
N ILE A 16 26.14 -7.94 -11.94
CA ILE A 16 25.02 -7.57 -12.80
C ILE A 16 25.64 -6.77 -13.95
N GLN A 17 26.25 -7.48 -14.90
CA GLN A 17 26.39 -6.94 -16.23
C GLN A 17 24.97 -6.88 -16.80
N LEU A 18 24.48 -5.65 -16.95
CA LEU A 18 23.53 -5.29 -17.99
C LEU A 18 23.96 -5.98 -19.30
N SER A 19 23.35 -7.12 -19.61
CA SER A 19 23.43 -7.71 -20.94
C SER A 19 22.40 -7.03 -21.81
N PHE A 20 22.90 -6.20 -22.73
CA PHE A 20 22.12 -5.36 -23.63
C PHE A 20 21.33 -6.21 -24.65
N ALA A 21 20.00 -6.15 -24.56
CA ALA A 21 19.11 -5.65 -25.61
C ALA A 21 17.68 -5.46 -25.04
N GLN A 22 17.11 -4.27 -25.25
CA GLN A 22 15.71 -3.88 -24.99
C GLN A 22 15.26 -3.77 -23.52
N ASN A 23 15.61 -2.69 -22.82
CA ASN A 23 14.74 -2.25 -21.70
C ASN A 23 14.20 -0.87 -22.03
N ASN A 24 13.13 -0.85 -22.83
CA ASN A 24 12.28 0.33 -22.98
C ASN A 24 11.60 0.70 -21.63
N LEU A 25 11.67 -0.15 -20.60
CA LEU A 25 11.09 0.08 -19.28
C LEU A 25 12.19 0.50 -18.27
N GLN A 26 12.14 1.75 -17.82
CA GLN A 26 13.14 2.37 -16.95
C GLN A 26 12.51 2.78 -15.62
N PHE A 27 13.18 2.48 -14.51
CA PHE A 27 12.81 3.04 -13.21
C PHE A 27 13.11 4.54 -13.18
N VAL A 28 12.16 5.34 -12.71
CA VAL A 28 12.24 6.82 -12.67
C VAL A 28 12.47 7.29 -11.24
N SER A 29 11.52 6.96 -10.35
CA SER A 29 11.53 7.38 -8.94
C SER A 29 10.58 6.54 -8.12
N LYS A 30 10.57 6.75 -6.80
CA LYS A 30 9.67 6.10 -5.84
C LYS A 30 9.18 7.13 -4.83
N VAL A 31 7.92 7.02 -4.44
CA VAL A 31 7.37 7.71 -3.27
C VAL A 31 7.27 6.71 -2.12
N CYS A 32 8.15 6.87 -1.13
CA CYS A 32 8.13 6.08 0.10
C CYS A 32 6.96 6.54 0.96
N ALA A 33 6.05 5.63 1.26
CA ALA A 33 4.96 5.90 2.18
C ALA A 33 4.59 4.63 2.94
N ASN A 34 5.62 3.94 3.45
CA ASN A 34 5.51 2.88 4.45
C ASN A 34 6.01 3.37 5.80
N ALA A 35 5.48 2.82 6.90
CA ALA A 35 6.09 3.08 8.20
C ALA A 35 7.55 2.61 8.22
N PRO A 36 8.45 3.44 8.74
CA PRO A 36 9.72 2.92 9.22
C PRO A 36 9.51 1.83 10.27
N GLN A 37 10.37 0.81 10.28
CA GLN A 37 10.58 -0.03 11.45
C GLN A 37 11.47 0.66 12.47
N ASN A 38 12.37 1.53 12.00
CA ASN A 38 13.28 2.30 12.84
C ASN A 38 13.70 3.57 12.10
N VAL A 39 14.08 4.61 12.83
CA VAL A 39 14.55 5.87 12.27
C VAL A 39 15.77 6.33 13.06
N ILE A 40 16.80 6.75 12.36
CA ILE A 40 18.01 7.31 12.94
C ILE A 40 18.29 8.65 12.29
N LEU A 41 18.34 9.72 13.09
CA LEU A 41 18.86 11.00 12.64
C LEU A 41 20.36 11.10 12.97
N ASP A 42 21.19 11.37 11.97
CA ASP A 42 22.61 11.70 12.14
C ASP A 42 22.99 12.90 11.25
N GLY A 43 23.43 13.98 11.91
CA GLY A 43 23.65 15.28 11.26
C GLY A 43 22.39 15.82 10.57
N ASN A 44 22.51 16.14 9.27
CA ASN A 44 21.39 16.60 8.46
C ASN A 44 20.64 15.45 7.76
N TYR A 45 20.88 14.17 8.12
CA TYR A 45 20.30 13.04 7.41
C TYR A 45 19.45 12.16 8.33
N LEU A 46 18.22 11.89 7.89
CA LEU A 46 17.30 10.97 8.53
C LEU A 46 17.33 9.62 7.79
N TYR A 47 17.82 8.60 8.45
CA TYR A 47 17.93 7.23 7.99
C TYR A 47 16.70 6.44 8.47
N VAL A 48 15.83 6.10 7.54
CA VAL A 48 14.53 5.47 7.77
C VAL A 48 14.65 4.02 7.34
N ILE A 49 14.69 3.10 8.31
CA ILE A 49 14.65 1.66 8.04
C ILE A 49 13.21 1.28 7.72
N ASP A 50 12.94 0.78 6.51
CA ASP A 50 11.62 0.31 6.07
C ASP A 50 11.71 -1.09 5.41
N VAL A 51 11.24 -1.25 4.17
CA VAL A 51 11.53 -2.41 3.30
C VAL A 51 12.96 -2.30 2.71
N GLY A 52 13.91 -1.78 3.49
CA GLY A 52 15.21 -1.29 3.07
C GLY A 52 15.74 -0.23 4.02
N LEU A 53 16.56 0.69 3.50
CA LEU A 53 17.03 1.87 4.23
C LEU A 53 16.89 3.10 3.34
N ALA A 54 15.92 3.96 3.62
CA ALA A 54 15.77 5.25 2.97
C ALA A 54 16.59 6.32 3.71
N VAL A 55 17.16 7.27 2.97
CA VAL A 55 17.93 8.39 3.50
C VAL A 55 17.27 9.69 3.06
N PHE A 56 16.90 10.53 4.01
CA PHE A 56 16.30 11.83 3.75
C PHE A 56 17.25 12.95 4.19
N ASP A 57 17.33 14.02 3.41
CA ASP A 57 17.94 15.29 3.80
C ASP A 57 16.94 15.99 4.69
N PHE A 58 17.37 16.19 5.93
CA PHE A 58 16.65 16.73 7.04
C PHE A 58 17.11 18.15 7.41
N SER A 59 17.89 18.82 6.54
CA SER A 59 18.29 20.21 6.73
C SER A 59 17.10 21.18 6.86
N LYS A 60 15.93 20.79 6.34
CA LYS A 60 14.64 21.46 6.57
C LYS A 60 13.66 20.49 7.24
N PRO A 61 13.58 20.49 8.59
CA PRO A 61 12.75 19.55 9.34
C PRO A 61 11.26 19.53 8.97
N SER A 62 10.72 20.67 8.52
CA SER A 62 9.33 20.82 8.08
C SER A 62 9.06 20.29 6.67
N ASN A 63 10.09 19.83 5.96
CA ASN A 63 9.98 19.27 4.61
C ASN A 63 11.22 18.43 4.26
N PRO A 64 11.41 17.26 4.90
CA PRO A 64 12.54 16.40 4.58
C PRO A 64 12.40 15.82 3.17
N THR A 65 13.50 15.80 2.42
CA THR A 65 13.51 15.32 1.03
C THR A 65 14.25 14.00 0.93
N LEU A 66 13.68 13.01 0.23
CA LEU A 66 14.37 11.75 -0.03
C LEU A 66 15.63 12.01 -0.86
N VAL A 67 16.77 11.51 -0.38
CA VAL A 67 18.08 11.66 -1.01
C VAL A 67 18.44 10.38 -1.75
N ASP A 68 18.30 9.23 -1.08
CA ASP A 68 18.54 7.93 -1.68
C ASP A 68 17.88 6.79 -0.89
N HIS A 69 17.98 5.57 -1.40
CA HIS A 69 17.49 4.35 -0.79
C HIS A 69 18.44 3.17 -1.05
N LEU A 70 18.80 2.45 0.01
CA LEU A 70 19.46 1.16 -0.08
C LEU A 70 18.43 0.03 -0.08
N THR A 71 18.42 -0.77 -1.15
CA THR A 71 17.60 -1.98 -1.26
C THR A 71 17.96 -2.99 -0.17
N PRO A 72 17.01 -3.85 0.28
CA PRO A 72 17.29 -4.95 1.19
C PRO A 72 18.52 -5.74 0.78
N MET A 73 19.44 -5.89 1.72
CA MET A 73 20.72 -6.53 1.46
C MET A 73 20.54 -8.03 1.75
N GLU A 74 20.83 -8.88 0.77
CA GLU A 74 20.57 -10.33 0.85
C GLU A 74 19.09 -10.70 1.08
N GLY A 75 18.15 -9.84 0.63
CA GLY A 75 16.71 -10.12 0.70
C GLY A 75 16.07 -9.94 2.08
N MET A 76 16.75 -9.27 3.01
CA MET A 76 16.30 -9.11 4.40
C MET A 76 16.48 -7.66 4.89
N ASN A 77 15.56 -7.18 5.72
CA ASN A 77 15.56 -5.80 6.24
C ASN A 77 16.38 -5.69 7.55
N PRO A 78 17.10 -4.58 7.76
CA PRO A 78 17.68 -4.31 9.07
C PRO A 78 16.55 -4.06 10.09
N ASN A 79 16.75 -4.47 11.34
CA ASN A 79 15.83 -4.17 12.45
C ASN A 79 16.27 -2.91 13.21
N GLU A 80 17.57 -2.65 13.21
CA GLU A 80 18.19 -1.57 13.96
C GLU A 80 19.47 -1.13 13.26
N LEU A 81 19.78 0.16 13.32
CA LEU A 81 20.98 0.75 12.73
C LEU A 81 21.55 1.78 13.70
N ILE A 82 22.88 1.83 13.80
CA ILE A 82 23.61 2.96 14.39
C ILE A 82 24.49 3.56 13.32
N VAL A 83 24.56 4.89 13.26
CA VAL A 83 25.49 5.63 12.40
C VAL A 83 26.60 6.25 13.26
N ASN A 84 27.85 6.13 12.81
CA ASN A 84 29.01 6.77 13.43
C ASN A 84 29.92 7.34 12.35
N GLY A 85 29.79 8.66 12.12
CA GLY A 85 30.43 9.32 10.99
C GLY A 85 30.01 8.67 9.67
N ASN A 86 30.98 8.25 8.86
CA ASN A 86 30.71 7.68 7.54
C ASN A 86 30.36 6.18 7.56
N THR A 87 30.11 5.56 8.72
CA THR A 87 29.84 4.12 8.81
C THR A 87 28.59 3.82 9.62
N GLY A 88 27.72 2.99 9.04
CA GLY A 88 26.55 2.40 9.69
C GLY A 88 26.80 0.98 10.15
N TYR A 89 26.19 0.60 11.27
CA TYR A 89 26.16 -0.75 11.81
C TYR A 89 24.72 -1.22 11.95
N ALA A 90 24.30 -2.16 11.10
CA ALA A 90 22.91 -2.59 11.03
C ALA A 90 22.74 -4.03 11.51
N ALA A 91 21.90 -4.27 12.51
CA ALA A 91 21.43 -5.62 12.86
C ALA A 91 20.34 -6.03 11.86
N TRP A 92 20.39 -7.23 11.30
CA TRP A 92 19.42 -7.69 10.30
C TRP A 92 18.69 -8.97 10.71
N ASN A 93 17.46 -9.13 10.19
CA ASN A 93 16.70 -10.37 10.27
C ASN A 93 17.37 -11.44 9.42
N GLY A 94 18.26 -12.24 10.00
CA GLY A 94 19.09 -13.22 9.27
C GLY A 94 20.34 -13.64 10.03
N GLY A 95 20.71 -12.87 11.06
CA GLY A 95 21.76 -13.15 12.02
C GLY A 95 23.06 -12.39 11.73
N GLY A 96 23.60 -11.68 12.72
CA GLY A 96 24.82 -10.87 12.57
C GLY A 96 24.60 -9.35 12.46
N ILE A 97 25.66 -8.63 12.07
CA ILE A 97 25.70 -7.17 11.96
C ILE A 97 26.38 -6.77 10.65
N MET A 98 25.80 -5.83 9.91
CA MET A 98 26.35 -5.27 8.67
C MET A 98 27.11 -4.00 8.89
N ARG A 99 28.12 -3.77 8.06
CA ARG A 99 28.67 -2.44 7.84
C ARG A 99 28.10 -1.82 6.56
N ILE A 100 27.63 -0.59 6.68
CA ILE A 100 27.12 0.22 5.58
C ILE A 100 28.00 1.48 5.49
N ASN A 101 28.40 1.83 4.28
CA ASN A 101 29.16 3.06 4.01
C ASN A 101 28.18 4.22 3.82
N PHE A 102 28.38 5.30 4.58
CA PHE A 102 27.64 6.57 4.47
C PHE A 102 28.55 7.76 4.11
N SER A 103 29.77 7.53 3.60
CA SER A 103 30.64 8.61 3.10
C SER A 103 29.99 9.46 2.00
N SER A 104 29.01 8.90 1.28
CA SER A 104 28.05 9.65 0.50
C SER A 104 26.65 9.25 0.99
N PRO A 105 25.96 10.07 1.82
CA PRO A 105 24.62 9.77 2.29
C PRO A 105 23.59 9.62 1.16
N ALA A 106 23.90 10.20 0.00
CA ALA A 106 23.13 10.06 -1.24
C ALA A 106 23.44 8.80 -2.06
N ASN A 107 24.30 7.92 -1.54
CA ASN A 107 24.63 6.63 -2.12
C ASN A 107 25.17 5.67 -1.05
N PRO A 108 24.34 5.28 -0.06
CA PRO A 108 24.75 4.31 0.94
C PRO A 108 25.06 2.96 0.28
N SER A 109 26.11 2.28 0.73
CA SER A 109 26.51 1.00 0.09
C SER A 109 26.95 -0.06 1.10
N PRO A 110 26.65 -1.36 0.89
CA PRO A 110 27.24 -2.45 1.67
C PRO A 110 28.76 -2.36 1.68
N ILE A 111 29.36 -2.45 2.87
CA ILE A 111 30.80 -2.76 3.00
C ILE A 111 30.97 -4.27 3.17
N GLY A 112 30.07 -4.91 3.93
CA GLY A 112 30.08 -6.33 4.21
C GLY A 112 29.59 -6.66 5.62
N LYS A 113 29.61 -7.95 5.99
CA LYS A 113 29.22 -8.40 7.33
C LYS A 113 30.32 -8.06 8.34
N ALA A 114 30.01 -7.22 9.34
CA ALA A 114 30.87 -7.03 10.52
C ALA A 114 30.87 -8.27 11.41
N LEU A 115 29.71 -8.92 11.55
CA LEU A 115 29.55 -10.21 12.20
C LEU A 115 28.61 -11.07 11.37
N ASN A 116 28.94 -12.35 11.22
CA ASN A 116 28.11 -13.32 10.53
C ASN A 116 27.95 -14.56 11.41
N ASN A 117 26.86 -14.62 12.17
CA ASN A 117 26.61 -15.66 13.16
C ASN A 117 25.10 -15.88 13.35
N SER A 118 24.72 -16.86 14.17
CA SER A 118 23.32 -17.25 14.39
C SER A 118 22.63 -16.48 15.52
N TYR A 119 23.00 -15.21 15.74
CA TYR A 119 22.37 -14.34 16.74
C TYR A 119 21.52 -13.26 16.09
N ASP A 120 20.31 -13.06 16.62
CA ASP A 120 19.50 -11.89 16.36
C ASP A 120 19.90 -10.79 17.33
N TYR A 121 20.40 -9.67 16.80
CA TYR A 121 20.86 -8.54 17.60
C TYR A 121 19.77 -7.49 17.74
N GLN A 122 19.67 -6.92 18.94
CA GLN A 122 18.79 -5.82 19.30
C GLN A 122 19.45 -4.92 20.35
N ASN A 123 18.98 -3.69 20.46
CA ASN A 123 19.44 -2.64 21.36
C ASN A 123 20.92 -2.38 21.19
N LEU A 124 21.31 -2.00 19.98
CA LEU A 124 22.68 -1.67 19.67
C LEU A 124 23.04 -0.36 20.41
N VAL A 125 24.18 -0.33 21.10
CA VAL A 125 24.75 0.92 21.66
C VAL A 125 26.24 0.97 21.37
N LEU A 126 26.68 2.06 20.72
CA LEU A 126 28.07 2.26 20.34
C LEU A 126 28.85 3.00 21.42
N LYS A 127 29.88 2.36 21.97
CA LYS A 127 30.96 2.99 22.77
C LYS A 127 32.26 2.78 21.99
N PHE A 128 32.47 3.60 20.98
CA PHE A 128 33.52 3.42 19.98
C PHE A 128 34.90 3.14 20.64
N PRO A 129 35.65 2.11 20.17
CA PRO A 129 35.42 1.28 18.98
C PRO A 129 34.53 0.05 19.20
N TYR A 130 33.90 -0.08 20.36
CA TYR A 130 33.12 -1.26 20.72
C TYR A 130 31.62 -1.03 20.53
N LEU A 131 30.94 -2.04 20.01
CA LEU A 131 29.49 -2.09 19.97
C LEU A 131 29.01 -3.05 21.06
N TYR A 132 28.04 -2.62 21.85
CA TYR A 132 27.35 -3.46 22.80
C TYR A 132 25.97 -3.78 22.27
N ALA A 133 25.49 -5.00 22.49
CA ALA A 133 24.20 -5.43 21.98
C ALA A 133 23.60 -6.54 22.84
N ILE A 134 22.27 -6.63 22.83
CA ILE A 134 21.56 -7.82 23.27
C ILE A 134 21.49 -8.79 22.08
N ALA A 135 22.01 -9.99 22.27
CA ALA A 135 22.08 -11.02 21.25
C ALA A 135 21.19 -12.20 21.65
N LYS A 136 20.22 -12.53 20.82
CA LYS A 136 19.32 -13.66 21.00
C LYS A 136 19.79 -14.84 20.15
N SER A 137 20.15 -15.93 20.80
CA SER A 137 20.59 -17.16 20.13
C SER A 137 19.42 -17.80 19.37
N ARG A 138 19.57 -18.05 18.08
CA ARG A 138 18.53 -18.73 17.28
C ARG A 138 18.36 -20.21 17.61
N SER A 139 19.41 -20.86 18.14
CA SER A 139 19.38 -22.29 18.45
C SER A 139 18.82 -22.58 19.84
N THR A 140 19.12 -21.73 20.82
CA THR A 140 18.72 -21.95 22.22
C THR A 140 17.64 -20.99 22.69
N ASN A 141 17.32 -19.96 21.90
CA ASN A 141 16.44 -18.85 22.28
C ASN A 141 16.97 -18.01 23.48
N SER A 142 18.22 -18.24 23.88
CA SER A 142 18.85 -17.57 25.03
C SER A 142 19.29 -16.15 24.75
N LEU A 143 19.23 -15.28 25.76
CA LEU A 143 19.66 -13.89 25.68
C LEU A 143 21.08 -13.70 26.22
N TYR A 144 21.87 -12.92 25.49
CA TYR A 144 23.23 -12.58 25.84
C TYR A 144 23.46 -11.07 25.77
N LEU A 145 24.25 -10.53 26.70
CA LEU A 145 24.88 -9.22 26.55
C LEU A 145 26.27 -9.42 25.94
N GLN A 146 26.50 -8.83 24.76
CA GLN A 146 27.76 -8.99 24.03
C GLN A 146 28.46 -7.65 23.83
N SER A 147 29.79 -7.67 23.90
CA SER A 147 30.67 -6.59 23.44
C SER A 147 31.39 -7.05 22.17
N ILE A 148 31.43 -6.17 21.18
CA ILE A 148 31.85 -6.50 19.83
C ILE A 148 32.90 -5.49 19.40
N ASP A 149 34.06 -5.97 18.99
CA ASP A 149 35.01 -5.19 18.21
C ASP A 149 34.53 -5.16 16.76
N ILE A 150 33.85 -4.08 16.40
CA ILE A 150 33.30 -3.91 15.04
C ILE A 150 34.37 -3.60 13.99
N THR A 151 35.58 -3.23 14.41
CA THR A 151 36.71 -3.02 13.49
C THR A 151 37.19 -4.37 12.99
N ASN A 152 37.42 -5.30 13.92
CA ASN A 152 37.95 -6.64 13.65
C ASN A 152 36.86 -7.70 13.39
N GLY A 153 35.59 -7.40 13.70
CA GLY A 153 34.47 -8.33 13.53
C GLY A 153 34.48 -9.49 14.51
N ILE A 154 34.86 -9.24 15.77
CA ILE A 154 35.04 -10.28 16.80
C ILE A 154 34.20 -9.93 18.03
N ILE A 155 33.51 -10.94 18.58
CA ILE A 155 32.89 -10.84 19.90
C ILE A 155 33.99 -10.92 20.95
N LEU A 156 34.16 -9.86 21.75
CA LEU A 156 35.19 -9.80 22.79
C LEU A 156 34.71 -10.42 24.09
N GLY A 157 33.49 -10.05 24.51
CA GLY A 157 32.86 -10.52 25.74
C GLY A 157 31.42 -10.94 25.46
N SER A 158 30.97 -11.97 26.16
CA SER A 158 29.60 -12.48 26.08
C SER A 158 29.16 -12.98 27.44
N MET A 159 28.07 -12.42 27.94
CA MET A 159 27.45 -12.83 29.20
C MET A 159 26.06 -13.39 28.92
N ASN A 160 25.80 -14.62 29.40
CA ASN A 160 24.48 -15.21 29.33
C ASN A 160 23.57 -14.56 30.39
N LEU A 161 22.47 -13.96 29.94
CA LEU A 161 21.51 -13.31 30.82
C LEU A 161 20.52 -14.31 31.45
N ASP A 162 20.28 -15.45 30.80
CA ASP A 162 19.33 -16.47 31.26
C ASP A 162 19.79 -17.17 32.54
N THR A 163 21.08 -17.51 32.63
CA THR A 163 21.61 -18.41 33.66
C THR A 163 21.95 -17.73 34.99
N GLY A 164 21.67 -16.44 35.13
CA GLY A 164 21.98 -15.67 36.34
C GLY A 164 20.88 -14.71 36.82
N PHE A 165 19.93 -14.34 35.94
CA PHE A 165 19.05 -13.20 36.20
C PHE A 165 17.60 -13.39 35.73
N LEU A 166 17.28 -14.46 35.01
CA LEU A 166 15.96 -14.64 34.41
C LEU A 166 15.16 -15.77 35.04
N HIS A 167 13.92 -15.46 35.43
CA HIS A 167 12.84 -16.43 35.43
C HIS A 167 12.32 -16.55 33.98
N THR A 168 11.83 -17.72 33.57
CA THR A 168 11.46 -18.02 32.18
C THR A 168 10.22 -17.22 31.73
N ALA A 169 10.38 -15.94 31.38
CA ALA A 169 9.43 -15.07 30.65
C ALA A 169 9.90 -13.60 30.67
N PHE A 170 11.17 -13.28 30.37
CA PHE A 170 11.70 -11.91 30.49
C PHE A 170 12.24 -11.37 29.16
N GLU A 171 12.15 -10.05 28.98
CA GLU A 171 12.64 -9.29 27.83
C GLU A 171 13.63 -8.20 28.27
N ALA A 172 14.58 -7.88 27.36
CA ALA A 172 15.51 -6.76 27.47
C ALA A 172 15.21 -5.78 26.33
N LYS A 173 14.79 -4.55 26.65
CA LYS A 173 14.23 -3.58 25.69
C LYS A 173 15.10 -2.39 25.35
N ARG A 174 15.69 -1.69 26.31
CA ARG A 174 16.72 -0.68 26.04
C ARG A 174 17.76 -0.75 27.14
N PHE A 175 19.00 -0.45 26.81
CA PHE A 175 20.03 -0.18 27.79
C PHE A 175 20.76 1.09 27.40
N ILE A 176 21.37 1.72 28.39
CA ILE A 176 22.23 2.88 28.16
C ILE A 176 23.62 2.59 28.72
N ILE A 177 24.62 3.21 28.11
CA ILE A 177 25.99 3.19 28.58
C ILE A 177 26.33 4.58 29.09
N ASP A 178 26.87 4.66 30.30
CA ASP A 178 27.54 5.85 30.79
C ASP A 178 28.90 5.47 31.37
N SER A 179 29.94 6.11 30.84
CA SER A 179 31.33 5.85 31.22
C SER A 179 31.67 4.35 31.11
N ASN A 180 31.90 3.66 32.23
CA ASN A 180 32.24 2.23 32.27
C ASN A 180 31.09 1.34 32.70
N TYR A 181 29.87 1.87 32.79
CA TYR A 181 28.72 1.12 33.27
C TYR A 181 27.63 1.03 32.20
N LEU A 182 27.02 -0.15 32.12
CA LEU A 182 25.86 -0.43 31.30
C LEU A 182 24.66 -0.66 32.22
N TYR A 183 23.56 0.04 31.96
CA TYR A 183 22.33 0.00 32.75
C TYR A 183 21.24 -0.63 31.89
N LEU A 184 20.74 -1.79 32.29
CA LEU A 184 19.78 -2.57 31.53
C LEU A 184 18.54 -2.85 32.38
N THR A 185 17.37 -2.48 31.86
CA THR A 185 16.09 -2.90 32.44
C THR A 185 15.66 -4.24 31.88
N MET A 186 15.28 -5.15 32.76
CA MET A 186 14.75 -6.47 32.42
C MET A 186 13.40 -6.65 33.11
N GLY A 187 12.40 -7.11 32.36
CA GLY A 187 11.05 -7.25 32.89
C GLY A 187 10.23 -8.35 32.22
N PRO A 188 9.04 -8.66 32.77
CA PRO A 188 8.22 -9.78 32.36
C PRO A 188 7.51 -9.60 31.01
N ARG A 189 7.52 -10.63 30.18
CA ARG A 189 6.80 -10.71 28.91
C ARG A 189 5.41 -11.31 29.10
N GLY A 190 4.36 -10.55 28.78
CA GLY A 190 2.98 -11.05 28.72
C GLY A 190 2.38 -11.49 30.06
N ILE A 191 3.06 -11.21 31.16
CA ILE A 191 2.63 -11.49 32.54
C ILE A 191 2.92 -10.28 33.42
N ILE A 192 2.34 -10.27 34.62
CA ILE A 192 2.68 -9.30 35.67
C ILE A 192 3.71 -9.93 36.60
N ASP A 193 4.93 -9.39 36.61
CA ASP A 193 6.01 -9.81 37.50
C ASP A 193 6.98 -8.65 37.78
N THR A 194 8.03 -8.95 38.54
CA THR A 194 9.05 -8.00 38.97
C THR A 194 9.90 -7.54 37.79
N THR A 195 10.01 -6.22 37.61
CA THR A 195 11.01 -5.60 36.73
C THR A 195 12.21 -5.20 37.57
N GLU A 196 13.40 -5.36 37.00
CA GLU A 196 14.66 -5.06 37.65
C GLU A 196 15.54 -4.15 36.77
N LEU A 197 16.34 -3.31 37.42
CA LEU A 197 17.45 -2.60 36.78
C LEU A 197 18.74 -3.33 37.15
N HIS A 198 19.45 -3.83 36.14
CA HIS A 198 20.75 -4.46 36.27
C HIS A 198 21.85 -3.52 35.81
N ILE A 199 22.98 -3.55 36.51
CA ILE A 199 24.15 -2.72 36.23
C ILE A 199 25.35 -3.62 35.98
N PHE A 200 26.03 -3.38 34.87
CA PHE A 200 27.20 -4.12 34.45
C PHE A 200 28.41 -3.21 34.34
N ASP A 201 29.56 -3.65 34.85
CA ASP A 201 30.85 -3.03 34.57
C ASP A 201 31.36 -3.55 33.22
N ILE A 202 31.62 -2.60 32.31
CA ILE A 202 32.11 -2.80 30.95
C ILE A 202 33.46 -2.09 30.72
N SER A 203 34.20 -1.78 31.79
CA SER A 203 35.55 -1.19 31.73
C SER A 203 36.52 -2.07 30.94
N ALA A 204 36.35 -3.39 30.99
CA ALA A 204 37.05 -4.36 30.15
C ALA A 204 36.05 -5.04 29.20
N PRO A 205 36.04 -4.69 27.89
CA PRO A 205 35.10 -5.26 26.92
C PRO A 205 35.10 -6.78 26.89
N SER A 206 36.25 -7.43 27.06
CA SER A 206 36.37 -8.90 27.07
C SER A 206 35.84 -9.58 28.34
N SER A 207 35.52 -8.81 29.38
CA SER A 207 35.11 -9.34 30.69
C SER A 207 33.98 -8.48 31.28
N ILE A 208 32.81 -8.52 30.64
CA ILE A 208 31.60 -7.91 31.18
C ILE A 208 31.30 -8.55 32.54
N SER A 209 31.02 -7.74 33.56
CA SER A 209 30.69 -8.24 34.90
C SER A 209 29.43 -7.57 35.44
N HIS A 210 28.55 -8.35 36.06
CA HIS A 210 27.37 -7.83 36.76
C HIS A 210 27.78 -7.34 38.14
N ILE A 211 27.42 -6.11 38.49
CA ILE A 211 27.88 -5.46 39.73
C ILE A 211 26.75 -5.02 40.66
N GLY A 212 25.52 -4.89 40.16
CA GLY A 212 24.39 -4.41 40.95
C GLY A 212 23.05 -4.71 40.31
N THR A 213 22.04 -4.93 41.16
CA THR A 213 20.63 -5.06 40.76
C THR A 213 19.76 -4.29 41.75
N VAL A 214 18.69 -3.69 41.26
CA VAL A 214 17.61 -3.18 42.12
C VAL A 214 16.25 -3.55 41.54
N SER A 215 15.35 -4.02 42.40
CA SER A 215 13.95 -4.25 42.02
C SER A 215 13.24 -2.92 41.83
N LEU A 216 12.54 -2.79 40.70
CA LEU A 216 11.69 -1.64 40.37
C LEU A 216 10.22 -1.89 40.73
N GLY A 217 9.91 -3.06 41.30
CA GLY A 217 8.56 -3.50 41.62
C GLY A 217 7.86 -4.23 40.46
N LYS A 218 6.59 -4.58 40.67
CA LYS A 218 5.82 -5.31 39.66
C LYS A 218 5.38 -4.38 38.54
N SER A 219 5.72 -4.73 37.32
CA SER A 219 5.18 -4.09 36.12
C SER A 219 4.35 -5.08 35.34
N SER A 220 3.55 -4.53 34.44
CA SER A 220 2.70 -5.31 33.56
C SER A 220 3.00 -4.96 32.12
N ALA A 221 3.33 -5.95 31.30
CA ALA A 221 3.08 -5.89 29.87
C ALA A 221 1.68 -6.51 29.63
N ILE A 222 0.61 -5.75 29.36
CA ILE A 222 -0.73 -6.31 29.07
C ILE A 222 -1.34 -5.59 27.85
N PRO A 223 -2.16 -6.26 26.99
CA PRO A 223 -2.55 -7.68 26.94
C PRO A 223 -1.83 -8.46 25.83
N ALA A 224 -2.02 -9.79 25.77
CA ALA A 224 -1.48 -10.74 24.78
C ALA A 224 -1.61 -10.38 23.28
N ILE A 225 -2.31 -9.30 22.96
CA ILE A 225 -2.48 -8.74 21.61
C ILE A 225 -1.29 -7.80 21.27
N LEU A 226 -0.65 -7.21 22.30
CA LEU A 226 0.47 -6.29 22.17
C LEU A 226 1.77 -7.08 22.34
N GLN A 227 2.51 -7.27 21.25
CA GLN A 227 3.74 -8.07 21.26
C GLN A 227 4.96 -7.33 21.85
N ASN A 228 4.82 -6.07 22.28
CA ASN A 228 5.91 -5.22 22.75
C ASN A 228 5.69 -4.73 24.18
N SER A 229 6.60 -5.10 25.08
CA SER A 229 6.73 -4.50 26.41
C SER A 229 7.49 -3.16 26.29
N HIS A 230 7.05 -2.09 26.99
CA HIS A 230 7.69 -0.77 26.96
C HIS A 230 8.29 -0.45 28.33
N TRP A 231 9.57 -0.81 28.51
CA TRP A 231 10.42 -0.20 29.55
C TRP A 231 11.49 0.61 28.84
N ASP A 232 11.67 1.83 29.30
CA ASP A 232 12.73 2.68 28.80
C ASP A 232 13.41 3.43 29.95
N LEU A 233 14.65 3.84 29.74
CA LEU A 233 15.44 4.51 30.76
C LEU A 233 16.33 5.63 30.21
N VAL A 234 16.50 6.66 31.03
CA VAL A 234 17.46 7.74 30.82
C VAL A 234 18.26 8.02 32.09
N LYS A 235 19.47 8.54 31.92
CA LYS A 235 20.34 8.93 33.03
C LYS A 235 20.51 10.44 33.10
N LYS A 236 20.53 10.97 34.31
CA LYS A 236 21.01 12.31 34.62
C LYS A 236 21.83 12.30 35.90
N ASN A 237 23.07 12.77 35.82
CA ASN A 237 23.99 12.73 36.96
C ASN A 237 24.02 11.32 37.55
N ASN A 238 23.82 11.18 38.86
CA ASN A 238 23.79 9.88 39.54
C ASN A 238 22.39 9.24 39.59
N PHE A 239 21.46 9.63 38.73
CA PHE A 239 20.09 9.14 38.77
C PHE A 239 19.67 8.52 37.44
N ILE A 240 19.08 7.33 37.50
CA ILE A 240 18.39 6.68 36.38
C ILE A 240 16.90 6.87 36.57
N TYR A 241 16.21 7.32 35.52
CA TYR A 241 14.75 7.43 35.48
C TYR A 241 14.26 6.29 34.60
N VAL A 242 13.48 5.38 35.18
CA VAL A 242 12.93 4.23 34.47
C VAL A 242 11.44 4.45 34.27
N ALA A 243 11.02 4.54 33.01
CA ALA A 243 9.64 4.63 32.60
C ALA A 243 9.06 3.23 32.39
N ALA A 244 7.90 2.96 33.01
CA ALA A 244 7.14 1.74 32.78
C ALA A 244 5.72 1.87 33.33
N TRP A 245 4.85 0.91 33.01
CA TRP A 245 3.59 0.74 33.72
C TRP A 245 3.76 -0.17 34.94
N PHE A 246 4.15 0.43 36.06
CA PHE A 246 4.20 -0.26 37.35
C PHE A 246 2.79 -0.38 37.93
N VAL A 247 2.41 -1.57 38.39
CA VAL A 247 1.04 -1.85 38.84
C VAL A 247 0.88 -1.94 40.34
N ASN A 248 1.98 -2.12 41.08
CA ASN A 248 1.95 -2.22 42.54
C ASN A 248 3.28 -1.78 43.19
N PRO A 249 3.36 -0.55 43.75
CA PRO A 249 2.37 0.53 43.64
C PRO A 249 2.31 1.10 42.21
N LYS A 250 1.16 1.68 41.85
CA LYS A 250 1.00 2.34 40.54
C LYS A 250 1.97 3.52 40.44
N SER A 251 2.80 3.52 39.39
CA SER A 251 3.70 4.63 39.08
C SER A 251 4.09 4.60 37.60
N HIS A 252 4.46 5.77 37.08
CA HIS A 252 4.91 5.97 35.70
C HIS A 252 6.44 5.95 35.61
N ILE A 253 7.10 6.52 36.62
CA ILE A 253 8.57 6.63 36.66
C ILE A 253 9.10 6.17 38.03
N LYS A 254 10.13 5.33 38.02
CA LYS A 254 10.98 5.05 39.19
C LYS A 254 12.31 5.78 39.04
N ILE A 255 12.78 6.42 40.12
CA ILE A 255 14.07 7.11 40.14
C ILE A 255 15.04 6.30 40.99
N VAL A 256 16.13 5.85 40.35
CA VAL A 256 17.17 5.03 40.98
C VAL A 256 18.43 5.87 41.16
N ASN A 257 18.93 5.97 42.39
CA ASN A 257 20.25 6.51 42.66
C ASN A 257 21.32 5.45 42.35
N VAL A 258 22.25 5.80 41.47
CA VAL A 258 23.37 4.98 41.00
C VAL A 258 24.73 5.64 41.26
N ALA A 259 24.82 6.55 42.26
CA ALA A 259 26.08 7.14 42.69
C ALA A 259 27.11 6.07 43.09
N THR A 260 26.64 4.94 43.63
CA THR A 260 27.42 3.72 43.86
C THR A 260 26.80 2.61 43.00
N PRO A 261 27.31 2.35 41.77
CA PRO A 261 26.70 1.42 40.82
C PRO A 261 26.53 -0.02 41.32
N SER A 262 27.31 -0.45 42.31
CA SER A 262 27.17 -1.78 42.93
C SER A 262 26.04 -1.88 43.96
N VAL A 263 25.51 -0.75 44.41
CA VAL A 263 24.41 -0.68 45.39
C VAL A 263 23.35 0.33 44.91
N PRO A 264 22.69 0.06 43.75
CA PRO A 264 21.64 0.93 43.26
C PRO A 264 20.43 0.93 44.21
N GLN A 265 19.75 2.06 44.35
CA GLN A 265 18.60 2.21 45.25
C GLN A 265 17.48 3.02 44.59
N VAL A 266 16.24 2.51 44.63
CA VAL A 266 15.06 3.32 44.27
C VAL A 266 14.86 4.37 45.37
N VAL A 267 14.97 5.65 45.01
CA VAL A 267 14.87 6.77 45.96
C VAL A 267 13.55 7.52 45.86
N LYS A 268 12.85 7.39 44.72
CA LYS A 268 11.58 8.06 44.49
C LYS A 268 10.75 7.33 43.44
N GLU A 269 9.45 7.51 43.54
CA GLU A 269 8.46 7.06 42.58
C GLU A 269 7.61 8.27 42.18
N TRP A 270 7.22 8.33 40.93
CA TRP A 270 6.38 9.40 40.42
C TRP A 270 5.17 8.85 39.67
N ILE A 271 4.03 9.46 39.95
CA ILE A 271 2.75 9.19 39.31
C ILE A 271 2.05 10.53 39.09
N ASP A 272 1.33 10.62 37.98
CA ASP A 272 0.43 11.70 37.65
C ASP A 272 -0.90 11.08 37.25
N THR A 273 -1.99 11.53 37.88
CA THR A 273 -3.33 10.96 37.66
C THR A 273 -3.93 11.36 36.32
N THR A 274 -3.38 12.38 35.67
CA THR A 274 -3.82 12.79 34.33
C THR A 274 -3.28 11.83 33.26
N ILE A 275 -2.11 11.22 33.48
CA ILE A 275 -1.56 10.19 32.59
C ILE A 275 -2.29 8.87 32.85
N THR A 276 -3.16 8.49 31.91
CA THR A 276 -4.10 7.37 32.06
C THR A 276 -3.61 6.06 31.44
N GLY A 277 -2.57 6.11 30.61
CA GLY A 277 -1.97 4.94 29.94
C GLY A 277 -0.60 4.54 30.50
N GLY A 278 -0.11 3.37 30.10
CA GLY A 278 1.25 2.92 30.37
C GLY A 278 2.29 3.89 29.82
N SER A 279 3.37 4.07 30.56
CA SER A 279 4.51 4.85 30.06
C SER A 279 5.22 4.08 28.95
N GLY A 280 5.57 4.79 27.88
CA GLY A 280 6.30 4.27 26.71
C GLY A 280 7.78 4.67 26.79
N ASP A 281 8.26 5.28 25.71
CA ASP A 281 9.63 5.81 25.57
C ASP A 281 9.85 7.08 26.41
N ILE A 282 11.06 7.23 26.95
CA ILE A 282 11.49 8.36 27.78
C ILE A 282 12.81 8.95 27.26
N GLU A 283 12.85 10.27 27.12
CA GLU A 283 14.08 10.99 26.74
C GLU A 283 14.33 12.16 27.68
N ILE A 284 15.55 12.72 27.67
CA ILE A 284 15.92 13.83 28.56
C ILE A 284 16.49 15.03 27.80
N VAL A 285 15.91 16.21 28.07
CA VAL A 285 16.38 17.50 27.54
C VAL A 285 16.61 18.45 28.71
N GLY A 286 17.88 18.70 29.04
CA GLY A 286 18.27 19.59 30.13
C GLY A 286 17.68 19.18 31.49
N ASN A 287 16.73 19.96 32.01
CA ASN A 287 16.02 19.70 33.27
C ASN A 287 14.63 19.10 33.06
N ASN A 288 14.35 18.50 31.90
CA ASN A 288 13.03 17.98 31.57
C ASN A 288 13.13 16.55 31.04
N LEU A 289 12.21 15.71 31.47
CA LEU A 289 11.94 14.40 30.87
C LEU A 289 10.83 14.57 29.85
N LEU A 290 11.01 13.93 28.71
CA LEU A 290 10.01 13.76 27.68
C LEU A 290 9.49 12.33 27.81
N LEU A 291 8.17 12.15 27.85
CA LEU A 291 7.55 10.86 28.11
C LEU A 291 6.36 10.63 27.20
N THR A 292 6.36 9.51 26.51
CA THR A 292 5.21 9.02 25.73
C THR A 292 4.36 8.09 26.59
N ASP A 293 3.07 7.97 26.28
CA ASP A 293 2.20 7.03 27.00
C ASP A 293 1.14 6.38 26.09
N TRP A 294 0.51 5.32 26.60
CA TRP A 294 -0.53 4.57 25.89
C TRP A 294 -1.86 5.32 25.74
N SER A 295 -1.97 6.53 26.26
CA SER A 295 -3.10 7.43 25.99
C SER A 295 -2.82 8.37 24.82
N SER A 296 -1.79 8.07 24.00
CA SER A 296 -1.40 8.90 22.85
C SER A 296 -1.03 10.32 23.23
N SER A 297 -0.42 10.49 24.40
CA SER A 297 0.03 11.79 24.88
C SER A 297 1.54 11.91 24.77
N PHE A 298 2.00 13.14 24.54
CA PHE A 298 3.39 13.53 24.69
C PHE A 298 3.52 14.46 25.89
N ASN A 299 4.23 13.99 26.91
CA ASN A 299 4.31 14.61 28.22
C ASN A 299 5.70 15.19 28.44
N VAL A 300 5.75 16.38 29.04
CA VAL A 300 6.99 17.02 29.48
C VAL A 300 6.94 17.24 30.98
N ILE A 301 7.93 16.67 31.66
CA ILE A 301 8.01 16.59 33.11
C ILE A 301 9.27 17.34 33.56
N SER A 302 9.12 18.36 34.39
CA SER A 302 10.25 19.11 34.94
C SER A 302 10.93 18.34 36.08
N ILE A 303 12.25 18.37 36.11
CA ILE A 303 13.10 17.80 37.16
C ILE A 303 13.63 18.93 38.03
N THR A 304 13.25 18.91 39.31
CA THR A 304 13.81 19.77 40.36
C THR A 304 14.59 18.93 41.36
N ASN A 305 15.81 19.37 41.72
CA ASN A 305 16.68 18.67 42.68
C ASN A 305 16.90 17.18 42.36
N ASN A 306 16.97 16.82 41.07
CA ASN A 306 17.15 15.47 40.52
C ASN A 306 16.10 14.40 40.88
N THR A 307 15.15 14.68 41.76
CA THR A 307 14.21 13.66 42.29
C THR A 307 12.77 14.14 42.37
N THR A 308 12.54 15.46 42.31
CA THR A 308 11.20 16.02 42.30
C THR A 308 10.76 16.20 40.86
N LEU A 309 9.70 15.48 40.47
CA LEU A 309 9.14 15.51 39.13
C LEU A 309 7.78 16.21 39.16
N SER A 310 7.53 17.09 38.18
CA SER A 310 6.24 17.76 38.01
C SER A 310 5.88 17.85 36.53
N LEU A 311 4.69 17.38 36.16
CA LEU A 311 4.16 17.53 34.80
C LEU A 311 3.98 19.04 34.51
N CYS A 312 4.68 19.56 33.49
CA CYS A 312 4.55 20.97 33.10
C CYS A 312 3.81 21.16 31.77
N LYS A 313 3.91 20.19 30.85
CA LYS A 313 3.16 20.20 29.58
C LYS A 313 2.67 18.81 29.27
N ARG A 314 1.45 18.73 28.76
CA ARG A 314 0.88 17.53 28.16
C ARG A 314 0.25 17.92 26.83
N ILE A 315 0.60 17.17 25.80
CA ILE A 315 0.10 17.37 24.44
C ILE A 315 -0.69 16.12 24.09
N ASN A 316 -1.96 16.28 23.70
CA ASN A 316 -2.90 15.20 23.43
C ASN A 316 -3.55 15.39 22.06
N GLY A 317 -4.17 14.33 21.53
CA GLY A 317 -5.01 14.41 20.34
C GLY A 317 -4.25 14.59 19.03
N PHE A 318 -2.92 14.39 19.03
CA PHE A 318 -2.10 14.38 17.82
C PHE A 318 -2.00 12.98 17.19
N VAL A 319 -2.34 11.92 17.93
CA VAL A 319 -2.50 10.55 17.40
C VAL A 319 -3.96 10.11 17.55
N PRO A 320 -4.55 9.42 16.55
CA PRO A 320 -5.89 8.87 16.70
C PRO A 320 -5.94 7.85 17.85
N PRO A 321 -7.06 7.77 18.59
CA PRO A 321 -7.17 7.00 19.84
C PRO A 321 -7.01 5.48 19.68
N TYR A 322 -7.03 4.96 18.45
CA TYR A 322 -6.94 3.54 18.13
C TYR A 322 -5.49 3.03 17.91
N TYR A 323 -4.50 3.92 17.84
CA TYR A 323 -3.12 3.61 17.40
C TYR A 323 -2.07 3.98 18.45
N ASN A 324 -2.23 3.46 19.67
CA ASN A 324 -1.75 4.14 20.87
C ASN A 324 -0.59 3.47 21.60
N THR A 325 0.12 2.47 21.04
CA THR A 325 1.00 1.63 21.88
C THR A 325 2.48 1.64 21.51
N ASN A 326 2.86 1.79 20.24
CA ASN A 326 4.25 1.66 19.81
C ASN A 326 4.89 3.00 19.44
N PHE A 327 5.38 3.73 20.46
CA PHE A 327 6.13 4.95 20.28
C PHE A 327 7.64 4.74 20.40
N PHE A 328 8.40 5.39 19.52
CA PHE A 328 9.85 5.55 19.60
C PHE A 328 10.17 7.03 19.52
N MET A 329 11.04 7.51 20.39
CA MET A 329 11.43 8.91 20.44
C MET A 329 12.94 9.04 20.18
N GLN A 330 13.30 10.04 19.38
CA GLN A 330 14.69 10.42 19.18
C GLN A 330 14.84 11.94 19.32
N LEU A 331 15.91 12.34 20.01
CA LEU A 331 16.26 13.74 20.19
C LEU A 331 17.35 14.18 19.22
N PHE A 332 17.23 15.41 18.70
CA PHE A 332 18.31 16.06 17.96
C PHE A 332 18.26 17.58 18.11
N GLY A 333 19.30 18.13 18.74
CA GLY A 333 19.37 19.55 19.05
C GLY A 333 18.14 19.99 19.85
N ASN A 334 17.31 20.84 19.23
CA ASN A 334 16.12 21.41 19.83
C ASN A 334 14.82 20.67 19.43
N TYR A 335 14.91 19.51 18.79
CA TYR A 335 13.75 18.79 18.26
C TYR A 335 13.61 17.39 18.86
N ALA A 336 12.38 16.96 19.08
CA ALA A 336 12.02 15.59 19.41
C ALA A 336 11.21 14.98 18.28
N PHE A 337 11.66 13.83 17.77
CA PHE A 337 10.97 13.05 16.76
C PHE A 337 10.28 11.91 17.46
N LEU A 338 8.96 11.92 17.41
CA LEU A 338 8.13 10.88 17.96
C LEU A 338 7.58 10.05 16.81
N PHE A 339 8.07 8.83 16.69
CA PHE A 339 7.58 7.86 15.74
C PHE A 339 6.51 6.98 16.38
N ASN A 340 5.39 6.78 15.69
CA ASN A 340 4.35 5.85 16.09
C ASN A 340 4.19 4.78 15.01
N ILE A 341 4.53 3.53 15.33
CA ILE A 341 4.41 2.39 14.42
C ILE A 341 2.94 2.12 14.09
N ASP A 342 2.06 2.24 15.09
CA ASP A 342 0.66 1.87 14.95
C ASP A 342 -0.11 2.81 14.01
N ASN A 343 0.24 4.10 13.97
CA ASN A 343 -0.32 5.12 13.09
C ASN A 343 0.60 5.47 11.91
N TYR A 344 1.70 4.74 11.77
CA TYR A 344 2.64 4.89 10.66
C TYR A 344 3.06 6.35 10.50
N ALA A 345 3.43 7.07 11.56
CA ALA A 345 3.68 8.51 11.45
C ALA A 345 4.86 8.98 12.31
N VAL A 346 5.61 9.95 11.81
CA VAL A 346 6.64 10.70 12.54
C VAL A 346 6.09 12.09 12.88
N TYR A 347 6.03 12.40 14.17
CA TYR A 347 5.65 13.71 14.69
C TYR A 347 6.90 14.46 15.12
N THR A 348 7.05 15.70 14.69
CA THR A 348 8.20 16.55 15.03
C THR A 348 7.77 17.61 16.04
N PHE A 349 8.43 17.64 17.19
CA PHE A 349 8.16 18.61 18.25
C PHE A 349 9.36 19.56 18.45
N ASP A 350 9.08 20.85 18.65
CA ASP A 350 10.07 21.81 19.16
C ASP A 350 10.18 21.61 20.67
N VAL A 351 11.37 21.24 21.14
CA VAL A 351 11.69 21.06 22.57
C VAL A 351 12.80 22.00 23.04
N SER A 352 13.12 23.06 22.27
CA SER A 352 14.06 24.13 22.68
C SER A 352 13.66 24.77 24.02
N SER A 353 12.35 24.87 24.26
CA SER A 353 11.74 25.29 25.51
C SER A 353 10.78 24.19 25.99
N PRO A 354 11.25 23.16 26.71
CA PRO A 354 10.48 21.93 26.92
C PRO A 354 9.08 22.11 27.53
N CYS A 355 8.88 23.03 28.49
CA CYS A 355 7.54 23.24 29.04
C CYS A 355 6.60 24.03 28.10
N ASN A 356 7.12 24.58 27.01
CA ASN A 356 6.39 25.22 25.91
C ASN A 356 6.44 24.38 24.62
N THR A 357 6.71 23.08 24.70
CA THR A 357 6.78 22.19 23.54
C THR A 357 5.54 22.31 22.64
N THR A 358 5.80 22.38 21.33
CA THR A 358 4.77 22.46 20.28
C THR A 358 5.04 21.43 19.18
N LEU A 359 3.98 20.81 18.67
CA LEU A 359 4.04 20.03 17.43
C LEU A 359 4.32 20.99 16.27
N ILE A 360 5.40 20.74 15.53
CA ILE A 360 5.81 21.53 14.36
C ILE A 360 5.23 20.92 13.09
N ASP A 361 5.34 19.59 12.96
CA ASP A 361 5.00 18.89 11.73
C ASP A 361 4.66 17.42 11.99
N THR A 362 3.92 16.81 11.07
CA THR A 362 3.58 15.38 11.08
C THR A 362 3.79 14.79 9.69
N ILE A 363 4.64 13.76 9.63
CA ILE A 363 4.91 12.96 8.44
C ILE A 363 4.25 11.59 8.63
N PRO A 364 2.97 11.42 8.25
CA PRO A 364 2.36 10.11 8.15
C PRO A 364 2.87 9.37 6.90
N PHE A 365 2.92 8.07 7.06
CA PHE A 365 3.22 7.03 6.12
C PHE A 365 1.97 6.15 6.03
N ALA A 366 1.77 5.51 4.89
CA ALA A 366 0.64 4.64 4.64
C ALA A 366 0.98 3.18 4.97
N HIS A 367 -0.07 2.39 5.16
CA HIS A 367 0.02 0.94 5.22
C HIS A 367 -1.10 0.33 4.39
N ASP A 368 -0.80 -0.78 3.73
CA ASP A 368 -1.76 -1.59 3.00
C ASP A 368 -2.47 -0.86 1.85
N TRP A 369 -1.68 -0.31 0.94
CA TRP A 369 -2.11 0.19 -0.36
C TRP A 369 -3.04 -0.79 -1.08
N LYS A 370 -4.14 -0.27 -1.66
CA LYS A 370 -5.13 -1.10 -2.36
C LYS A 370 -5.16 -0.86 -3.85
N ASP A 371 -5.37 0.38 -4.27
CA ASP A 371 -5.53 0.74 -5.66
C ASP A 371 -4.89 2.11 -5.96
N ILE A 372 -4.59 2.36 -7.24
CA ILE A 372 -3.94 3.54 -7.77
C ILE A 372 -4.59 3.98 -9.08
N ALA A 373 -4.84 5.28 -9.23
CA ALA A 373 -5.35 5.87 -10.46
C ALA A 373 -4.65 7.20 -10.75
N ALA A 374 -4.31 7.45 -12.00
CA ALA A 374 -3.73 8.71 -12.42
C ALA A 374 -4.80 9.60 -13.09
N SER A 375 -4.66 10.91 -12.94
CA SER A 375 -5.45 11.91 -13.65
C SER A 375 -4.65 12.49 -14.81
N ASP A 376 -5.36 13.12 -15.76
CA ASP A 376 -4.74 13.87 -16.86
C ASP A 376 -3.97 15.12 -16.40
N THR A 377 -4.06 15.48 -15.11
CA THR A 377 -3.52 16.73 -14.55
C THR A 377 -2.21 16.53 -13.77
N ASN A 378 -1.44 15.48 -14.08
CA ASN A 378 -0.21 15.11 -13.34
C ASN A 378 -0.47 14.88 -11.84
N SER A 379 -1.64 14.36 -11.49
CA SER A 379 -1.94 13.92 -10.13
C SER A 379 -2.21 12.42 -10.12
N VAL A 380 -1.61 11.71 -9.18
CA VAL A 380 -1.83 10.27 -8.95
C VAL A 380 -2.48 10.08 -7.60
N PHE A 381 -3.50 9.24 -7.54
CA PHE A 381 -4.27 8.96 -6.35
C PHE A 381 -4.04 7.52 -5.92
N ALA A 382 -3.90 7.30 -4.63
CA ALA A 382 -3.72 5.96 -4.09
C ALA A 382 -4.58 5.76 -2.84
N SER A 383 -5.36 4.67 -2.84
CA SER A 383 -6.25 4.29 -1.74
C SER A 383 -5.50 3.40 -0.73
N VAL A 384 -5.85 3.56 0.55
CA VAL A 384 -5.35 2.71 1.63
C VAL A 384 -6.48 2.13 2.48
N TRP A 385 -6.28 0.90 2.93
CA TRP A 385 -7.28 0.17 3.72
C TRP A 385 -7.27 0.56 5.19
N ASN A 386 -6.08 0.62 5.80
CA ASN A 386 -5.90 1.08 7.16
C ASN A 386 -5.74 2.61 7.15
N PHE A 387 -6.19 3.27 8.22
CA PHE A 387 -6.08 4.73 8.45
C PHE A 387 -7.03 5.63 7.69
N TYR A 388 -8.00 5.10 6.93
CA TYR A 388 -9.09 5.94 6.42
C TYR A 388 -8.54 7.09 5.58
N GLN A 389 -7.64 6.83 4.62
CA GLN A 389 -6.94 7.87 3.88
C GLN A 389 -6.97 7.68 2.36
N LEU A 390 -6.97 8.80 1.65
CA LEU A 390 -6.71 8.91 0.22
C LEU A 390 -5.45 9.77 0.04
N TYR A 391 -4.45 9.22 -0.63
CA TYR A 391 -3.21 9.92 -0.95
C TYR A 391 -3.32 10.54 -2.33
N SER A 392 -2.94 11.81 -2.45
CA SER A 392 -2.77 12.49 -3.73
C SER A 392 -1.31 12.88 -3.91
N LEU A 393 -0.72 12.45 -5.01
CA LEU A 393 0.67 12.67 -5.37
C LEU A 393 0.72 13.64 -6.56
N ASP A 394 1.44 14.75 -6.40
CA ASP A 394 1.82 15.61 -7.51
C ASP A 394 3.00 14.96 -8.24
N VAL A 395 2.77 14.60 -9.50
CA VAL A 395 3.76 13.96 -10.39
C VAL A 395 4.14 14.86 -11.56
N SER A 396 3.90 16.18 -11.46
CA SER A 396 4.34 17.18 -12.45
C SER A 396 5.86 17.13 -12.67
N ASN A 397 6.61 16.76 -11.64
CA ASN A 397 7.99 16.31 -11.74
C ASN A 397 8.10 14.84 -11.33
N VAL A 398 7.98 13.93 -12.29
CA VAL A 398 8.10 12.47 -12.04
C VAL A 398 9.44 12.03 -11.46
N MET A 399 10.50 12.83 -11.54
CA MET A 399 11.79 12.53 -10.90
C MET A 399 11.76 12.83 -9.40
N ASN A 400 10.87 13.72 -8.96
CA ASN A 400 10.68 14.09 -7.56
C ASN A 400 9.19 14.29 -7.25
N PRO A 401 8.39 13.20 -7.31
CA PRO A 401 6.97 13.23 -6.97
C PRO A 401 6.77 13.55 -5.49
N VAL A 402 5.73 14.33 -5.16
CA VAL A 402 5.47 14.79 -3.79
C VAL A 402 4.05 14.42 -3.36
N ILE A 403 3.87 14.00 -2.11
CA ILE A 403 2.53 13.85 -1.53
C ILE A 403 1.94 15.25 -1.36
N SER A 404 0.99 15.60 -2.24
CA SER A 404 0.35 16.92 -2.26
C SER A 404 -0.74 17.04 -1.20
N HIS A 405 -1.56 15.99 -1.03
CA HIS A 405 -2.67 15.97 -0.08
C HIS A 405 -2.84 14.58 0.52
N ARG A 406 -3.35 14.56 1.75
CA ARG A 406 -3.85 13.36 2.43
C ARG A 406 -5.23 13.68 2.96
N THR A 407 -6.20 12.90 2.53
CA THR A 407 -7.60 13.15 2.84
C THR A 407 -8.16 12.03 3.68
N GLU A 408 -8.80 12.37 4.79
CA GLU A 408 -9.51 11.37 5.58
C GLU A 408 -10.76 10.88 4.83
N VAL A 409 -10.93 9.56 4.77
CA VAL A 409 -12.01 8.83 4.10
C VAL A 409 -12.78 8.08 5.18
N LYS A 410 -14.07 8.34 5.36
CA LYS A 410 -14.88 7.73 6.45
C LYS A 410 -15.23 6.24 6.21
N GLY A 411 -14.24 5.39 5.97
CA GLY A 411 -14.34 3.95 5.68
C GLY A 411 -13.10 3.41 4.97
N SER A 412 -13.03 2.10 4.73
CA SER A 412 -11.90 1.50 4.01
C SER A 412 -11.98 1.76 2.50
N GLY A 413 -11.01 2.47 1.92
CA GLY A 413 -10.92 2.65 0.47
C GLY A 413 -10.30 1.41 -0.19
N TRP A 414 -10.96 0.87 -1.21
CA TRP A 414 -10.48 -0.30 -1.97
C TRP A 414 -10.06 0.12 -3.37
N GLY A 415 -10.99 0.08 -4.33
CA GLY A 415 -10.74 0.50 -5.69
C GLY A 415 -10.82 2.01 -5.87
N ILE A 416 -10.04 2.56 -6.79
CA ILE A 416 -10.11 3.97 -7.18
C ILE A 416 -10.01 4.09 -8.69
N ASP A 417 -10.83 4.97 -9.25
CA ASP A 417 -10.68 5.38 -10.64
C ASP A 417 -10.94 6.88 -10.77
N VAL A 418 -10.34 7.48 -11.80
CA VAL A 418 -10.38 8.92 -12.02
C VAL A 418 -10.98 9.20 -13.38
N LYS A 419 -11.94 10.12 -13.40
CA LYS A 419 -12.49 10.64 -14.64
C LYS A 419 -12.72 12.13 -14.54
N ASN A 420 -12.24 12.86 -15.54
CA ASN A 420 -12.26 14.33 -15.55
C ASN A 420 -11.57 14.88 -14.29
N ASN A 421 -12.29 15.69 -13.51
CA ASN A 421 -11.80 16.28 -12.27
C ASN A 421 -12.28 15.54 -11.01
N PHE A 422 -12.72 14.28 -11.13
CA PHE A 422 -13.30 13.52 -10.03
C PHE A 422 -12.59 12.20 -9.81
N ALA A 423 -12.26 11.91 -8.55
CA ALA A 423 -11.80 10.61 -8.09
C ALA A 423 -12.98 9.85 -7.47
N TYR A 424 -13.24 8.64 -7.96
CA TYR A 424 -14.30 7.76 -7.53
C TYR A 424 -13.69 6.63 -6.71
N LEU A 425 -13.99 6.60 -5.42
CA LEU A 425 -13.42 5.66 -4.46
C LEU A 425 -14.47 4.61 -4.09
N ALA A 426 -14.20 3.34 -4.41
CA ALA A 426 -14.98 2.21 -3.97
C ALA A 426 -14.73 1.92 -2.49
N MET A 427 -15.82 1.84 -1.73
CA MET A 427 -15.79 1.77 -0.28
C MET A 427 -16.07 0.37 0.24
N GLY A 428 -15.28 -0.03 1.23
CA GLY A 428 -15.51 -1.22 2.04
C GLY A 428 -16.28 -0.91 3.33
N MET A 429 -16.15 -1.82 4.30
CA MET A 429 -16.84 -1.77 5.57
C MET A 429 -16.41 -0.54 6.37
N GLN A 430 -17.39 0.18 6.88
CA GLN A 430 -17.20 1.30 7.79
C GLN A 430 -16.83 0.76 9.17
N ASN A 431 -15.88 1.42 9.85
CA ASN A 431 -15.38 0.95 11.14
C ASN A 431 -16.50 0.89 12.19
N PRO A 432 -16.64 -0.24 12.92
CA PRO A 432 -17.70 -0.43 13.91
C PRO A 432 -17.78 0.66 14.99
N ASN A 433 -16.68 1.36 15.24
CA ASN A 433 -16.58 2.42 16.25
C ASN A 433 -17.14 3.77 15.77
N TYR A 434 -17.46 3.94 14.48
CA TYR A 434 -18.22 5.09 13.97
C TYR A 434 -19.71 4.73 14.00
N LEU A 435 -20.43 5.26 14.98
CA LEU A 435 -21.88 5.05 15.12
C LEU A 435 -22.66 5.95 14.15
N PRO A 436 -23.69 5.43 13.43
CA PRO A 436 -24.15 4.04 13.45
C PRO A 436 -23.38 3.14 12.45
N PRO A 437 -22.94 1.92 12.86
CA PRO A 437 -22.28 0.97 11.99
C PRO A 437 -23.31 0.18 11.19
N THR A 438 -23.84 0.75 10.10
CA THR A 438 -24.88 0.06 9.30
C THR A 438 -24.76 0.18 7.80
N LYS A 439 -23.78 0.92 7.24
CA LYS A 439 -23.60 1.03 5.79
C LYS A 439 -22.17 0.66 5.39
N SER A 440 -22.05 -0.38 4.57
CA SER A 440 -20.80 -0.79 3.90
C SER A 440 -21.04 -0.87 2.40
N GLY A 441 -19.99 -0.64 1.62
CA GLY A 441 -20.13 -0.48 0.17
C GLY A 441 -20.43 0.97 -0.21
N GLY A 442 -20.23 1.27 -1.48
CA GLY A 442 -20.56 2.53 -2.09
C GLY A 442 -19.44 3.11 -2.94
N LEU A 443 -19.76 4.25 -3.53
CA LEU A 443 -18.80 5.16 -4.14
C LEU A 443 -18.80 6.48 -3.36
N ILE A 444 -17.62 6.88 -2.91
CA ILE A 444 -17.37 8.26 -2.47
C ILE A 444 -16.67 9.00 -3.60
N VAL A 445 -17.09 10.24 -3.85
CA VAL A 445 -16.52 11.08 -4.91
C VAL A 445 -15.76 12.24 -4.28
N TYR A 446 -14.54 12.45 -4.74
CA TYR A 446 -13.73 13.62 -4.43
C TYR A 446 -13.55 14.48 -5.66
N ASP A 447 -13.71 15.79 -5.48
CA ASP A 447 -13.30 16.78 -6.49
C ASP A 447 -11.79 16.97 -6.36
N ILE A 448 -11.05 16.72 -7.44
CA ILE A 448 -9.58 16.82 -7.47
C ILE A 448 -9.12 18.25 -7.19
N SER A 449 -9.95 19.26 -7.49
CA SER A 449 -9.64 20.66 -7.16
C SER A 449 -9.83 21.00 -5.68
N ASN A 450 -10.53 20.16 -4.92
CA ASN A 450 -10.76 20.33 -3.48
C ASN A 450 -10.82 18.99 -2.77
N LEU A 451 -9.65 18.45 -2.46
CA LEU A 451 -9.51 17.15 -1.81
C LEU A 451 -9.78 17.18 -0.30
N ASN A 452 -10.13 18.31 0.32
CA ASN A 452 -10.27 18.38 1.78
C ASN A 452 -11.45 17.57 2.32
N GLN A 453 -12.47 17.36 1.49
CA GLN A 453 -13.67 16.62 1.88
C GLN A 453 -14.33 15.99 0.63
N PRO A 454 -15.05 14.87 0.79
CA PRO A 454 -15.82 14.31 -0.30
C PRO A 454 -17.01 15.22 -0.66
N LEU A 455 -17.56 15.03 -1.86
CA LEU A 455 -18.84 15.64 -2.25
C LEU A 455 -19.96 15.13 -1.34
N GLU A 456 -20.92 16.02 -1.00
CA GLU A 456 -21.86 15.87 0.13
C GLU A 456 -22.69 14.57 0.15
N LYS A 457 -22.81 13.85 -0.97
CA LYS A 457 -23.52 12.57 -1.08
C LYS A 457 -22.76 11.56 -1.94
N GLY A 458 -21.96 10.72 -1.29
CA GLY A 458 -21.58 9.43 -1.86
C GLY A 458 -22.83 8.55 -2.08
N TRP A 459 -22.71 7.55 -2.93
CA TRP A 459 -23.74 6.51 -3.06
C TRP A 459 -23.36 5.33 -2.18
N SER A 460 -24.33 4.78 -1.46
CA SER A 460 -24.20 3.51 -0.73
C SER A 460 -25.36 2.60 -1.12
N PRO A 461 -25.10 1.29 -1.29
CA PRO A 461 -26.16 0.33 -1.56
C PRO A 461 -27.16 0.23 -0.38
N PRO A 462 -28.43 -0.12 -0.63
CA PRO A 462 -29.38 -0.42 0.44
C PRO A 462 -28.95 -1.70 1.18
N ASP A 463 -28.76 -1.62 2.50
CA ASP A 463 -28.61 -2.75 3.44
C ASP A 463 -27.73 -3.92 2.96
N THR A 464 -26.44 -3.67 2.67
CA THR A 464 -25.48 -4.75 2.41
C THR A 464 -24.24 -4.67 3.30
N LEU A 465 -23.85 -5.81 3.88
CA LEU A 465 -22.56 -6.05 4.57
C LEU A 465 -21.38 -6.25 3.57
N ASN A 466 -21.54 -5.83 2.31
CA ASN A 466 -20.59 -6.11 1.24
C ASN A 466 -19.59 -4.96 1.07
N ASN A 467 -18.39 -5.30 0.58
CA ASN A 467 -17.36 -4.31 0.24
C ASN A 467 -17.37 -4.09 -1.26
N ASP A 468 -17.33 -2.82 -1.71
CA ASP A 468 -17.04 -2.52 -3.10
C ASP A 468 -15.51 -2.47 -3.24
N VAL A 469 -14.96 -3.40 -4.03
CA VAL A 469 -13.52 -3.71 -4.05
C VAL A 469 -12.81 -3.17 -5.29
N GLN A 470 -13.54 -2.86 -6.35
CA GLN A 470 -13.01 -2.23 -7.57
C GLN A 470 -14.05 -1.34 -8.24
N VAL A 471 -13.60 -0.27 -8.90
CA VAL A 471 -14.44 0.59 -9.73
C VAL A 471 -13.76 0.83 -11.07
N PHE A 472 -14.57 0.85 -12.14
CA PHE A 472 -14.17 1.32 -13.47
C PHE A 472 -15.19 2.36 -13.93
N VAL A 473 -14.75 3.59 -14.18
CA VAL A 473 -15.59 4.68 -14.69
C VAL A 473 -15.35 4.78 -16.19
N ASN A 474 -16.41 4.55 -16.98
CA ASN A 474 -16.27 4.55 -18.42
C ASN A 474 -15.86 5.95 -18.93
N PRO A 475 -14.74 6.08 -19.68
CA PRO A 475 -14.28 7.38 -20.18
C PRO A 475 -15.25 8.01 -21.18
N GLN A 476 -16.02 7.20 -21.92
CA GLN A 476 -16.91 7.60 -23.01
C GLN A 476 -18.38 7.74 -22.60
N SER A 477 -18.77 7.33 -21.39
CA SER A 477 -20.16 7.41 -20.91
C SER A 477 -20.23 7.80 -19.44
N ASN A 478 -21.40 8.20 -18.94
CA ASN A 478 -21.56 8.58 -17.54
C ASN A 478 -21.86 7.38 -16.62
N LEU A 479 -21.28 6.21 -16.91
CA LEU A 479 -21.49 4.99 -16.14
C LEU A 479 -20.22 4.57 -15.42
N ALA A 480 -20.37 4.21 -14.15
CA ALA A 480 -19.37 3.48 -13.37
C ALA A 480 -19.83 2.04 -13.15
N TYR A 481 -18.89 1.11 -13.23
CA TYR A 481 -19.06 -0.32 -13.02
C TYR A 481 -18.29 -0.69 -11.75
N VAL A 482 -19.04 -1.07 -10.71
CA VAL A 482 -18.50 -1.28 -9.36
C VAL A 482 -18.57 -2.76 -9.04
N ILE A 483 -17.42 -3.34 -8.69
CA ILE A 483 -17.32 -4.73 -8.28
C ILE A 483 -17.52 -4.81 -6.78
N ALA A 484 -18.53 -5.59 -6.39
CA ALA A 484 -18.78 -5.93 -4.99
C ALA A 484 -18.13 -7.29 -4.67
N GLY A 485 -17.29 -7.34 -3.64
CA GLY A 485 -16.46 -8.51 -3.32
C GLY A 485 -16.10 -8.58 -1.84
N GLN A 486 -15.42 -9.65 -1.43
CA GLN A 486 -14.78 -9.67 -0.11
C GLN A 486 -13.32 -9.20 -0.21
N PRO A 487 -12.86 -8.39 0.76
CA PRO A 487 -11.46 -8.13 1.04
C PRO A 487 -10.63 -9.40 1.10
N ASN A 488 -9.50 -9.43 0.40
CA ASN A 488 -8.40 -10.27 0.87
C ASN A 488 -7.73 -9.52 2.02
N SER A 489 -7.82 -10.05 3.24
CA SER A 489 -6.74 -9.89 4.22
C SER A 489 -5.96 -11.20 4.23
N GLU A 490 -4.66 -11.10 3.96
CA GLU A 490 -3.71 -12.19 4.15
C GLU A 490 -3.58 -12.50 5.65
N GLY A 491 -4.57 -13.18 6.23
CA GLY A 491 -4.46 -13.72 7.60
C GLY A 491 -5.63 -13.48 8.57
N GLU A 492 -6.77 -12.90 8.17
CA GLU A 492 -7.96 -12.89 9.04
C GLU A 492 -9.03 -13.84 8.55
N SER A 493 -9.57 -14.62 9.50
CA SER A 493 -10.47 -15.74 9.30
C SER A 493 -11.71 -15.39 8.46
N PHE A 494 -11.87 -16.12 7.36
CA PHE A 494 -13.07 -16.21 6.56
C PHE A 494 -14.22 -16.84 7.38
N GLU A 495 -15.19 -16.03 7.82
CA GLU A 495 -16.47 -16.57 8.27
C GLU A 495 -17.67 -15.87 7.62
N ASN A 496 -18.51 -16.73 7.03
CA ASN A 496 -19.91 -16.58 6.63
C ASN A 496 -20.29 -15.64 5.48
N HIS A 497 -20.38 -16.27 4.32
CA HIS A 497 -21.18 -15.89 3.16
C HIS A 497 -22.66 -15.72 3.52
N SER A 498 -23.17 -14.49 3.53
CA SER A 498 -24.58 -14.25 3.20
C SER A 498 -24.70 -14.07 1.69
N SER A 499 -25.67 -14.76 1.11
CA SER A 499 -25.87 -15.07 -0.31
C SER A 499 -26.27 -13.89 -1.22
N ASN A 500 -26.02 -12.64 -0.82
CA ASN A 500 -26.61 -11.46 -1.47
C ASN A 500 -25.56 -10.47 -2.00
N ASN A 501 -24.41 -10.95 -2.50
CA ASN A 501 -23.44 -10.09 -3.17
C ASN A 501 -23.70 -10.04 -4.68
N PRO A 502 -24.02 -8.86 -5.26
CA PRO A 502 -24.17 -8.75 -6.70
C PRO A 502 -22.87 -9.16 -7.42
N GLY A 503 -21.70 -8.71 -7.01
CA GLY A 503 -20.51 -8.92 -7.83
C GLY A 503 -20.36 -7.90 -8.95
N LEU A 504 -21.45 -7.38 -9.54
CA LEU A 504 -21.44 -6.15 -10.35
C LEU A 504 -22.63 -5.23 -10.04
N ARG A 505 -22.33 -3.94 -9.85
CA ARG A 505 -23.28 -2.83 -9.81
C ARG A 505 -22.96 -1.83 -10.91
N ILE A 506 -24.00 -1.22 -11.48
CA ILE A 506 -23.87 -0.19 -12.52
C ILE A 506 -24.46 1.11 -11.99
N VAL A 507 -23.66 2.16 -11.96
CA VAL A 507 -23.98 3.44 -11.31
C VAL A 507 -23.87 4.57 -12.33
N ASP A 508 -24.90 5.41 -12.43
CA ASP A 508 -24.87 6.67 -13.15
C ASP A 508 -24.08 7.70 -12.34
N VAL A 509 -23.02 8.22 -12.97
CA VAL A 509 -22.10 9.23 -12.43
C VAL A 509 -22.19 10.57 -13.18
N SER A 510 -23.26 10.79 -13.95
CA SER A 510 -23.49 12.04 -14.69
C SER A 510 -23.56 13.27 -13.78
N ASN A 511 -24.03 13.09 -12.55
CA ASN A 511 -23.94 14.07 -11.49
C ASN A 511 -23.08 13.53 -10.33
N PRO A 512 -21.82 14.01 -10.18
CA PRO A 512 -20.92 13.53 -9.14
C PRO A 512 -21.39 13.86 -7.71
N ASN A 513 -22.33 14.81 -7.54
CA ASN A 513 -22.94 15.13 -6.24
C ASN A 513 -24.16 14.25 -5.90
N SER A 514 -24.60 13.40 -6.83
CA SER A 514 -25.81 12.59 -6.67
C SER A 514 -25.73 11.35 -7.57
N LEU A 515 -24.94 10.38 -7.15
CA LEU A 515 -24.79 9.10 -7.84
C LEU A 515 -26.06 8.24 -7.73
N VAL A 516 -26.39 7.49 -8.78
CA VAL A 516 -27.61 6.65 -8.85
C VAL A 516 -27.27 5.24 -9.33
N GLN A 517 -27.52 4.21 -8.52
CA GLN A 517 -27.44 2.82 -9.01
C GLN A 517 -28.57 2.56 -10.02
N LEU A 518 -28.21 2.18 -11.23
CA LEU A 518 -29.14 1.83 -12.31
C LEU A 518 -29.56 0.36 -12.23
N GLY A 519 -28.61 -0.53 -11.90
CA GLY A 519 -28.86 -1.96 -11.83
C GLY A 519 -27.72 -2.72 -11.17
N GLU A 520 -27.96 -4.01 -10.94
CA GLU A 520 -27.01 -4.95 -10.37
C GLU A 520 -27.28 -6.35 -10.93
N ILE A 521 -26.28 -7.22 -10.86
CA ILE A 521 -26.42 -8.64 -11.17
C ILE A 521 -25.60 -9.42 -10.17
N ASN A 522 -26.14 -10.55 -9.67
CA ASN A 522 -25.45 -11.55 -8.86
C ASN A 522 -24.54 -12.46 -9.70
N ILE A 523 -23.26 -12.50 -9.36
CA ILE A 523 -22.23 -13.38 -9.95
C ILE A 523 -21.65 -14.23 -8.82
N THR A 524 -21.79 -15.55 -8.94
CA THR A 524 -21.55 -16.49 -7.84
C THR A 524 -20.10 -16.63 -7.35
N PRO A 525 -19.04 -16.51 -8.17
CA PRO A 525 -17.66 -16.37 -7.66
C PRO A 525 -17.36 -14.96 -7.14
N GLN A 526 -16.29 -14.83 -6.34
CA GLN A 526 -15.80 -13.52 -5.92
C GLN A 526 -15.26 -12.74 -7.12
N CYS A 527 -15.93 -11.64 -7.46
CA CYS A 527 -15.49 -10.71 -8.49
C CYS A 527 -14.34 -9.84 -7.94
N ARG A 528 -13.34 -9.54 -8.78
CA ARG A 528 -12.12 -8.81 -8.38
C ARG A 528 -11.79 -7.65 -9.30
N GLY A 529 -11.72 -7.91 -10.60
CA GLY A 529 -11.36 -6.92 -11.62
C GLY A 529 -12.47 -6.75 -12.64
N ILE A 530 -12.54 -5.56 -13.24
CA ILE A 530 -13.54 -5.19 -14.23
C ILE A 530 -12.90 -4.40 -15.36
N PHE A 531 -13.34 -4.66 -16.58
CA PHE A 531 -13.11 -3.80 -17.72
C PHE A 531 -14.38 -3.74 -18.56
N GLN A 532 -14.77 -2.57 -19.04
CA GLN A 532 -15.96 -2.46 -19.90
C GLN A 532 -15.58 -1.98 -21.30
N LYS A 533 -16.15 -2.65 -22.30
CA LYS A 533 -16.00 -2.30 -23.72
C LYS A 533 -17.30 -2.51 -24.48
N GLY A 534 -17.78 -1.47 -25.15
CA GLY A 534 -19.04 -1.53 -25.91
C GLY A 534 -20.21 -1.91 -25.01
N ASN A 535 -20.97 -2.94 -25.39
CA ASN A 535 -22.10 -3.41 -24.58
C ASN A 535 -21.72 -4.45 -23.52
N TYR A 536 -20.43 -4.72 -23.31
CA TYR A 536 -20.00 -5.83 -22.46
C TYR A 536 -19.08 -5.38 -21.32
N ALA A 537 -19.38 -5.88 -20.12
CA ALA A 537 -18.53 -5.84 -18.94
C ALA A 537 -17.81 -7.18 -18.81
N TYR A 538 -16.49 -7.14 -18.66
CA TYR A 538 -15.58 -8.28 -18.53
C TYR A 538 -15.10 -8.34 -17.10
N ILE A 539 -15.43 -9.41 -16.39
CA ILE A 539 -15.22 -9.52 -14.94
C ILE A 539 -14.26 -10.67 -14.65
N ALA A 540 -13.14 -10.33 -14.03
CA ALA A 540 -12.23 -11.31 -13.44
C ALA A 540 -12.82 -11.80 -12.11
N ALA A 541 -13.03 -13.11 -12.02
CA ALA A 541 -13.62 -13.72 -10.83
C ALA A 541 -12.80 -14.92 -10.34
N SER A 542 -12.84 -15.16 -9.03
CA SER A 542 -12.12 -16.22 -8.34
C SER A 542 -13.06 -17.05 -7.46
N SER A 543 -12.83 -18.36 -7.40
CA SER A 543 -13.53 -19.27 -6.50
C SER A 543 -13.19 -18.96 -5.04
N LEU A 544 -14.14 -19.27 -4.15
CA LEU A 544 -13.95 -19.21 -2.71
C LEU A 544 -12.96 -20.30 -2.28
N GLU A 545 -12.06 -19.99 -1.35
CA GLU A 545 -11.00 -20.92 -0.92
C GLU A 545 -11.52 -22.22 -0.25
N SER A 546 -12.84 -22.33 -0.03
CA SER A 546 -13.51 -23.44 0.65
C SER A 546 -13.85 -24.64 -0.26
N ILE A 547 -12.98 -25.66 -0.17
CA ILE A 547 -13.13 -27.13 -0.23
C ILE A 547 -14.13 -27.85 -1.17
N THR A 548 -14.96 -27.20 -1.99
CA THR A 548 -15.83 -27.91 -2.96
C THR A 548 -15.24 -27.95 -4.38
N VAL A 549 -15.50 -29.07 -5.06
CA VAL A 549 -14.69 -29.69 -6.13
C VAL A 549 -14.72 -28.97 -7.50
N ILE A 550 -15.23 -27.73 -7.58
CA ILE A 550 -15.41 -27.02 -8.86
C ILE A 550 -14.76 -25.63 -8.78
N ASP A 551 -13.61 -25.46 -9.43
CA ASP A 551 -13.03 -24.13 -9.63
C ASP A 551 -13.93 -23.32 -10.58
N THR A 552 -14.44 -22.20 -10.10
CA THR A 552 -15.23 -21.23 -10.87
C THR A 552 -14.42 -19.99 -11.28
N SER A 553 -13.10 -20.03 -11.08
CA SER A 553 -12.22 -18.91 -11.40
C SER A 553 -12.04 -18.74 -12.91
N GLY A 554 -12.10 -17.49 -13.35
CA GLY A 554 -11.92 -17.15 -14.76
C GLY A 554 -12.52 -15.81 -15.13
N LEU A 555 -13.01 -15.72 -16.37
CA LEU A 555 -13.62 -14.54 -16.94
C LEU A 555 -15.13 -14.73 -17.08
N TYR A 556 -15.90 -13.77 -16.61
CA TYR A 556 -17.34 -13.66 -16.82
C TYR A 556 -17.61 -12.46 -17.73
N ILE A 557 -18.44 -12.64 -18.76
CA ILE A 557 -18.82 -11.60 -19.70
C ILE A 557 -20.31 -11.29 -19.49
N VAL A 558 -20.60 -10.04 -19.17
CA VAL A 558 -21.94 -9.54 -18.85
C VAL A 558 -22.36 -8.55 -19.92
N ASP A 559 -23.55 -8.74 -20.49
CA ASP A 559 -24.18 -7.73 -21.33
C ASP A 559 -24.76 -6.64 -20.44
N VAL A 560 -24.30 -5.41 -20.69
CA VAL A 560 -24.66 -4.19 -19.97
C VAL A 560 -25.30 -3.15 -20.89
N SER A 561 -25.79 -3.57 -22.07
CA SER A 561 -26.52 -2.69 -23.00
C SER A 561 -27.79 -2.09 -22.38
N ASN A 562 -28.41 -2.82 -21.44
CA ASN A 562 -29.41 -2.29 -20.53
C ASN A 562 -28.84 -2.25 -19.10
N PRO A 563 -28.34 -1.08 -18.65
CA PRO A 563 -27.76 -0.92 -17.30
C PRO A 563 -28.69 -1.31 -16.15
N ALA A 564 -30.02 -1.27 -16.36
CA ALA A 564 -30.99 -1.63 -15.34
C ALA A 564 -31.21 -3.14 -15.20
N ASN A 565 -30.88 -3.92 -16.23
CA ASN A 565 -31.06 -5.38 -16.25
C ASN A 565 -29.86 -6.09 -16.91
N PRO A 566 -28.66 -6.03 -16.30
CA PRO A 566 -27.50 -6.73 -16.82
C PRO A 566 -27.65 -8.26 -16.72
N TYR A 567 -27.05 -9.01 -17.65
CA TYR A 567 -27.06 -10.48 -17.61
C TYR A 567 -25.77 -11.12 -18.14
N VAL A 568 -25.37 -12.26 -17.57
CA VAL A 568 -24.19 -13.00 -18.02
C VAL A 568 -24.46 -13.63 -19.38
N VAL A 569 -23.64 -13.30 -20.40
CA VAL A 569 -23.72 -13.86 -21.76
C VAL A 569 -22.74 -14.99 -22.01
N GLY A 570 -21.62 -15.02 -21.28
CA GLY A 570 -20.60 -16.03 -21.47
C GLY A 570 -19.59 -16.07 -20.33
N LYS A 571 -18.81 -17.14 -20.30
CA LYS A 571 -17.74 -17.32 -19.32
C LYS A 571 -16.63 -18.20 -19.87
N TRP A 572 -15.41 -17.96 -19.40
CA TRP A 572 -14.28 -18.85 -19.55
C TRP A 572 -13.83 -19.26 -18.15
N ILE A 573 -13.85 -20.56 -17.85
CA ILE A 573 -13.43 -21.11 -16.55
C ILE A 573 -12.27 -22.07 -16.82
N ARG A 574 -11.22 -21.97 -16.02
CA ARG A 574 -10.09 -22.91 -16.11
C ARG A 574 -10.40 -24.17 -15.32
N THR A 575 -10.44 -25.32 -15.99
CA THR A 575 -10.91 -26.60 -15.42
C THR A 575 -9.80 -27.48 -14.82
N GLN A 576 -8.67 -26.93 -14.39
CA GLN A 576 -7.61 -27.74 -13.76
C GLN A 576 -7.75 -27.79 -12.24
N LEU A 577 -7.34 -28.92 -11.64
CA LEU A 577 -7.40 -29.24 -10.20
C LEU A 577 -6.54 -28.32 -9.30
N LEU A 578 -5.77 -27.38 -9.87
CA LEU A 578 -4.95 -26.44 -9.13
C LEU A 578 -5.71 -25.11 -9.00
N LYS A 579 -6.08 -24.79 -7.75
CA LYS A 579 -6.73 -23.55 -7.32
C LYS A 579 -6.03 -22.35 -7.95
N GLY A 580 -6.72 -21.63 -8.84
CA GLY A 580 -6.19 -20.42 -9.46
C GLY A 580 -7.05 -19.19 -9.14
N HIS A 581 -6.44 -18.01 -9.04
CA HIS A 581 -7.18 -16.75 -8.83
C HIS A 581 -7.08 -15.87 -10.06
N THR A 582 -8.22 -15.45 -10.61
CA THR A 582 -8.26 -14.41 -11.65
C THR A 582 -8.50 -13.07 -10.98
N ARG A 583 -7.51 -12.17 -11.06
CA ARG A 583 -7.49 -10.91 -10.30
C ARG A 583 -7.87 -9.69 -11.13
N ALA A 584 -7.41 -9.62 -12.37
CA ALA A 584 -7.63 -8.48 -13.24
C ALA A 584 -7.87 -8.90 -14.69
N VAL A 585 -8.49 -8.00 -15.45
CA VAL A 585 -8.81 -8.16 -16.87
C VAL A 585 -8.66 -6.82 -17.58
N SER A 586 -8.09 -6.85 -18.78
CA SER A 586 -8.10 -5.73 -19.72
C SER A 586 -8.46 -6.24 -21.11
N VAL A 587 -9.13 -5.43 -21.93
CA VAL A 587 -9.62 -5.86 -23.25
C VAL A 587 -9.19 -4.88 -24.34
N LYS A 588 -8.54 -5.40 -25.38
CA LYS A 588 -8.24 -4.66 -26.61
C LYS A 588 -8.74 -5.41 -27.82
N ASN A 589 -9.44 -4.71 -28.72
CA ASN A 589 -10.07 -5.32 -29.89
C ASN A 589 -10.93 -6.54 -29.50
N ASN A 590 -10.65 -7.71 -30.05
CA ASN A 590 -11.37 -8.94 -29.77
C ASN A 590 -10.63 -9.83 -28.76
N TYR A 591 -9.68 -9.29 -27.99
CA TYR A 591 -8.86 -10.07 -27.08
C TYR A 591 -8.95 -9.53 -25.65
N ALA A 592 -9.17 -10.45 -24.72
CA ALA A 592 -9.10 -10.20 -23.29
C ALA A 592 -7.78 -10.75 -22.74
N TYR A 593 -7.13 -9.97 -21.88
CA TYR A 593 -5.89 -10.29 -21.19
C TYR A 593 -6.20 -10.40 -19.71
N LEU A 594 -5.84 -11.52 -19.08
CA LEU A 594 -6.16 -11.80 -17.68
C LEU A 594 -4.90 -12.01 -16.86
N ALA A 595 -4.90 -11.42 -15.67
CA ALA A 595 -4.03 -11.84 -14.58
C ALA A 595 -4.66 -13.07 -13.91
N HIS A 596 -4.14 -14.26 -14.21
CA HIS A 596 -4.68 -15.51 -13.69
C HIS A 596 -3.58 -16.35 -13.06
N SER A 597 -3.62 -16.50 -11.73
CA SER A 597 -2.57 -17.18 -10.96
C SER A 597 -1.20 -16.57 -11.30
N GLY A 598 -0.16 -17.37 -11.56
CA GLY A 598 1.15 -16.84 -11.99
C GLY A 598 1.27 -16.49 -13.49
N ASN A 599 0.16 -16.36 -14.21
CA ASN A 599 0.15 -16.31 -15.68
C ASN A 599 -0.56 -15.08 -16.25
N LEU A 600 -0.10 -14.66 -17.43
CA LEU A 600 -0.86 -13.86 -18.38
C LEU A 600 -1.64 -14.79 -19.30
N VAL A 601 -2.97 -14.71 -19.27
CA VAL A 601 -3.87 -15.48 -20.13
C VAL A 601 -4.46 -14.57 -21.20
N VAL A 602 -4.38 -14.98 -22.47
CA VAL A 602 -4.97 -14.28 -23.61
C VAL A 602 -6.16 -15.09 -24.13
N LEU A 603 -7.32 -14.47 -24.17
CA LEU A 603 -8.57 -15.04 -24.69
C LEU A 603 -9.04 -14.28 -25.93
N ASP A 604 -9.53 -15.00 -26.92
CA ASP A 604 -10.35 -14.46 -28.01
C ASP A 604 -11.80 -14.34 -27.52
N VAL A 605 -12.29 -13.11 -27.49
CA VAL A 605 -13.63 -12.72 -27.03
C VAL A 605 -14.45 -12.09 -28.16
N SER A 606 -14.08 -12.34 -29.43
CA SER A 606 -14.87 -11.92 -30.61
C SER A 606 -16.31 -12.43 -30.56
N ASN A 607 -16.52 -13.64 -30.01
CA ASN A 607 -17.81 -14.13 -29.61
C ASN A 607 -17.94 -14.09 -28.06
N PRO A 608 -18.67 -13.11 -27.50
CA PRO A 608 -18.80 -12.95 -26.04
C PRO A 608 -19.51 -14.13 -25.35
N THR A 609 -20.27 -14.94 -26.10
CA THR A 609 -20.93 -16.15 -25.56
C THR A 609 -20.00 -17.35 -25.47
N SER A 610 -18.87 -17.33 -26.19
CA SER A 610 -17.93 -18.45 -26.27
C SER A 610 -16.48 -17.95 -26.30
N PRO A 611 -16.00 -17.36 -25.18
CA PRO A 611 -14.60 -16.94 -25.06
C PRO A 611 -13.65 -18.13 -25.16
N ARG A 612 -12.56 -17.99 -25.94
CA ARG A 612 -11.63 -19.08 -26.26
C ARG A 612 -10.20 -18.76 -25.85
N LEU A 613 -9.53 -19.72 -25.23
CA LEU A 613 -8.10 -19.60 -24.91
C LEU A 613 -7.26 -19.52 -26.20
N VAL A 614 -6.42 -18.48 -26.25
CA VAL A 614 -5.46 -18.25 -27.35
C VAL A 614 -4.05 -18.58 -26.88
N LYS A 615 -3.63 -18.01 -25.76
CA LYS A 615 -2.28 -18.16 -25.23
C LYS A 615 -2.28 -18.08 -23.70
N GLU A 616 -1.34 -18.80 -23.10
CA GLU A 616 -1.00 -18.67 -21.69
C GLU A 616 0.51 -18.52 -21.56
N ILE A 617 0.94 -17.52 -20.79
CA ILE A 617 2.36 -17.19 -20.58
C ILE A 617 2.62 -17.21 -19.07
N VAL A 618 3.56 -18.04 -18.64
CA VAL A 618 3.98 -18.15 -17.23
C VAL A 618 4.93 -17.01 -16.92
N LEU A 619 4.62 -16.22 -15.89
CA LEU A 619 5.37 -15.00 -15.52
C LEU A 619 6.26 -15.18 -14.28
N GLY A 620 6.31 -16.39 -13.72
CA GLY A 620 7.15 -16.73 -12.57
C GLY A 620 6.38 -17.51 -11.50
N ASN A 621 6.94 -17.53 -10.29
CA ASN A 621 6.43 -18.34 -9.17
C ASN A 621 5.48 -17.57 -8.23
N SER A 622 5.23 -16.28 -8.49
CA SER A 622 4.33 -15.43 -7.68
C SER A 622 3.00 -15.18 -8.39
N GLN A 623 1.99 -14.74 -7.65
CA GLN A 623 0.70 -14.37 -8.25
C GLN A 623 0.83 -13.15 -9.17
N THR A 624 0.09 -13.18 -10.28
CA THR A 624 -0.14 -12.05 -11.20
C THR A 624 -1.31 -11.27 -10.63
N MET A 625 -1.05 -10.03 -10.26
CA MET A 625 -1.95 -9.20 -9.50
C MET A 625 -2.82 -8.34 -10.39
N ASP A 626 -2.24 -7.82 -11.48
CA ASP A 626 -2.90 -6.86 -12.34
C ASP A 626 -2.42 -6.94 -13.80
N VAL A 627 -3.26 -6.50 -14.74
CA VAL A 627 -2.98 -6.39 -16.18
C VAL A 627 -3.66 -5.16 -16.78
N ALA A 628 -2.92 -4.43 -17.62
CA ALA A 628 -3.45 -3.28 -18.34
C ALA A 628 -2.90 -3.24 -19.77
N VAL A 629 -3.73 -2.80 -20.71
CA VAL A 629 -3.33 -2.59 -22.10
C VAL A 629 -3.19 -1.11 -22.38
N SER A 630 -2.07 -0.70 -22.99
CA SER A 630 -1.88 0.66 -23.47
C SER A 630 -1.12 0.62 -24.80
N GLY A 631 -1.67 1.30 -25.82
CA GLY A 631 -1.18 1.18 -27.19
C GLY A 631 -1.14 -0.30 -27.63
N ASN A 632 -0.04 -0.72 -28.27
CA ASN A 632 0.16 -2.10 -28.71
C ASN A 632 0.82 -3.00 -27.66
N PHE A 633 0.75 -2.64 -26.38
CA PHE A 633 1.40 -3.37 -25.32
C PHE A 633 0.40 -3.81 -24.25
N VAL A 634 0.59 -5.03 -23.73
CA VAL A 634 -0.02 -5.45 -22.46
C VAL A 634 1.06 -5.48 -21.39
N PHE A 635 0.75 -4.88 -20.25
CA PHE A 635 1.57 -4.92 -19.06
C PHE A 635 0.96 -5.89 -18.08
N ALA A 636 1.80 -6.72 -17.47
CA ALA A 636 1.39 -7.69 -16.45
C ALA A 636 2.25 -7.50 -15.21
N LEU A 637 1.59 -7.26 -14.08
CA LEU A 637 2.20 -7.05 -12.79
C LEU A 637 2.04 -8.33 -11.96
N THR A 638 3.16 -8.92 -11.53
CA THR A 638 3.17 -9.92 -10.47
C THR A 638 3.47 -9.26 -9.13
N GLN A 639 3.39 -10.00 -8.03
CA GLN A 639 3.79 -9.48 -6.72
C GLN A 639 5.23 -8.93 -6.70
N GLN A 640 6.12 -9.39 -7.59
CA GLN A 640 7.56 -9.10 -7.55
C GLN A 640 8.14 -8.52 -8.86
N SER A 641 7.37 -8.50 -9.95
CA SER A 641 7.87 -8.11 -11.27
C SER A 641 6.82 -7.41 -12.12
N LEU A 642 7.28 -6.52 -13.01
CA LEU A 642 6.45 -5.90 -14.06
C LEU A 642 6.95 -6.37 -15.43
N PHE A 643 6.06 -6.88 -16.26
CA PHE A 643 6.36 -7.34 -17.62
C PHE A 643 5.62 -6.50 -18.66
N ALA A 644 6.25 -6.23 -19.79
CA ALA A 644 5.64 -5.59 -20.95
C ALA A 644 5.73 -6.50 -22.18
N PHE A 645 4.61 -6.78 -22.82
CA PHE A 645 4.53 -7.60 -24.02
C PHE A 645 3.96 -6.81 -25.19
N ASP A 646 4.59 -6.89 -26.36
CA ASP A 646 4.00 -6.45 -27.63
C ASP A 646 2.88 -7.43 -28.03
N ILE A 647 1.69 -6.88 -28.25
CA ILE A 647 0.47 -7.60 -28.61
C ILE A 647 -0.04 -7.28 -30.01
N SER A 648 0.84 -6.79 -30.89
CA SER A 648 0.56 -6.63 -32.33
C SER A 648 0.09 -7.94 -32.97
N ASN A 649 0.56 -9.07 -32.43
CA ASN A 649 -0.02 -10.39 -32.66
C ASN A 649 -0.49 -11.01 -31.32
N PRO A 650 -1.78 -10.91 -30.97
CA PRO A 650 -2.31 -11.46 -29.72
C PRO A 650 -2.18 -12.99 -29.59
N ALA A 651 -2.00 -13.71 -30.70
CA ALA A 651 -1.74 -15.15 -30.68
C ALA A 651 -0.29 -15.49 -30.26
N ASN A 652 0.62 -14.52 -30.37
CA ASN A 652 2.00 -14.66 -29.96
C ASN A 652 2.54 -13.35 -29.34
N PRO A 653 2.09 -12.98 -28.12
CA PRO A 653 2.63 -11.81 -27.43
C PRO A 653 4.14 -11.97 -27.21
N ALA A 654 4.91 -10.95 -27.58
CA ALA A 654 6.37 -10.96 -27.45
C ALA A 654 6.80 -10.14 -26.24
N LEU A 655 7.57 -10.73 -25.31
CA LEU A 655 8.13 -9.98 -24.18
C LEU A 655 9.13 -8.94 -24.72
N VAL A 656 8.89 -7.65 -24.44
CA VAL A 656 9.74 -6.54 -24.92
C VAL A 656 10.46 -5.80 -23.81
N ALA A 657 10.02 -5.95 -22.55
CA ALA A 657 10.74 -5.46 -21.38
C ALA A 657 10.23 -6.15 -20.10
N SER A 658 11.06 -6.21 -19.07
CA SER A 658 10.63 -6.55 -17.72
C SER A 658 11.49 -5.89 -16.66
N VAL A 659 10.90 -5.68 -15.49
CA VAL A 659 11.60 -5.29 -14.26
C VAL A 659 11.33 -6.39 -13.24
N ILE A 660 12.39 -6.97 -12.70
CA ILE A 660 12.35 -8.10 -11.76
C ILE A 660 13.15 -7.72 -10.52
N GLY A 661 12.60 -8.02 -9.34
CA GLY A 661 13.34 -7.89 -8.08
C GLY A 661 13.47 -6.48 -7.51
N ILE A 662 12.76 -5.49 -8.08
CA ILE A 662 12.69 -4.13 -7.52
C ILE A 662 11.56 -3.98 -6.48
N PHE A 663 10.54 -4.86 -6.54
CA PHE A 663 9.42 -4.84 -5.60
C PHE A 663 9.73 -5.78 -4.44
N PHE A 664 10.25 -5.23 -3.35
CA PHE A 664 10.62 -5.98 -2.15
C PHE A 664 9.43 -6.24 -1.20
N ALA A 665 8.34 -5.49 -1.39
CA ALA A 665 7.04 -5.77 -0.81
C ALA A 665 6.04 -6.07 -1.94
N PRO A 666 5.05 -6.96 -1.72
CA PRO A 666 4.12 -7.38 -2.76
C PRO A 666 3.46 -6.21 -3.48
N SER A 667 3.56 -6.22 -4.80
CA SER A 667 2.83 -5.29 -5.67
C SER A 667 1.37 -5.70 -5.80
N ARG A 668 0.47 -4.74 -6.06
CA ARG A 668 -0.98 -4.99 -6.06
C ARG A 668 -1.70 -4.49 -7.31
N HIS A 669 -1.45 -3.25 -7.70
CA HIS A 669 -2.12 -2.62 -8.82
C HIS A 669 -1.16 -1.66 -9.51
N PHE A 670 -1.45 -1.30 -10.75
CA PHE A 670 -0.71 -0.23 -11.42
C PHE A 670 -1.62 0.57 -12.34
N HIS A 671 -1.22 1.81 -12.60
CA HIS A 671 -1.90 2.66 -13.56
C HIS A 671 -0.93 3.14 -14.62
N ILE A 672 -1.36 3.17 -15.88
CA ILE A 672 -0.56 3.66 -17.01
C ILE A 672 -1.07 5.05 -17.39
N GLN A 673 -0.22 6.06 -17.26
CA GLN A 673 -0.41 7.37 -17.88
C GLN A 673 0.78 7.58 -18.83
N PRO A 674 0.64 7.23 -20.13
CA PRO A 674 1.75 7.25 -21.07
C PRO A 674 2.59 8.55 -21.01
N PRO A 675 3.93 8.46 -20.97
CA PRO A 675 4.77 7.25 -21.06
C PRO A 675 5.03 6.55 -19.71
N TYR A 676 4.39 6.97 -18.63
CA TYR A 676 4.68 6.52 -17.27
C TYR A 676 3.74 5.41 -16.78
N ILE A 677 4.27 4.59 -15.88
CA ILE A 677 3.58 3.50 -15.22
C ILE A 677 3.79 3.67 -13.72
N TYR A 678 2.70 3.87 -12.99
CA TYR A 678 2.70 4.01 -11.54
C TYR A 678 2.34 2.66 -10.93
N VAL A 679 3.30 1.98 -10.32
CA VAL A 679 3.11 0.67 -9.69
C VAL A 679 2.95 0.84 -8.19
N LEU A 680 1.83 0.34 -7.68
CA LEU A 680 1.53 0.32 -6.27
C LEU A 680 2.09 -0.96 -5.64
N SER A 681 3.03 -0.77 -4.72
CA SER A 681 3.64 -1.83 -3.93
C SER A 681 3.36 -1.61 -2.45
N GLY A 682 3.42 -2.69 -1.68
CA GLY A 682 3.49 -2.60 -0.25
C GLY A 682 4.69 -1.80 0.27
N ALA A 683 5.58 -1.26 -0.57
CA ALA A 683 6.68 -0.35 -0.23
C ALA A 683 6.46 1.11 -0.69
N GLY A 684 5.31 1.44 -1.28
CA GLY A 684 4.97 2.75 -1.83
C GLY A 684 4.65 2.73 -3.32
N VAL A 685 4.69 3.91 -3.95
CA VAL A 685 4.40 4.08 -5.39
C VAL A 685 5.72 4.15 -6.17
N PHE A 686 5.93 3.20 -7.07
CA PHE A 686 7.08 3.16 -7.98
C PHE A 686 6.69 3.75 -9.33
N ILE A 687 7.53 4.62 -9.89
CA ILE A 687 7.31 5.23 -11.19
C ILE A 687 8.29 4.64 -12.19
N PHE A 688 7.75 4.09 -13.27
CA PHE A 688 8.53 3.64 -14.43
C PHE A 688 8.17 4.46 -15.65
N LYS A 689 9.13 4.60 -16.57
CA LYS A 689 8.92 5.14 -17.91
C LYS A 689 9.04 4.01 -18.91
N PHE A 690 8.08 3.89 -19.82
CA PHE A 690 8.17 2.96 -20.93
C PHE A 690 8.30 3.71 -22.26
N ASP A 691 9.47 3.67 -22.88
CA ASP A 691 9.78 4.41 -24.12
C ASP A 691 8.97 3.94 -25.34
N GLY A 692 8.38 2.74 -25.30
CA GLY A 692 7.46 2.26 -26.33
C GLY A 692 6.06 2.91 -26.28
N LEU A 693 5.72 3.59 -25.18
CA LEU A 693 4.51 4.40 -25.07
C LEU A 693 4.84 5.82 -25.54
N THR A 694 4.54 6.14 -26.80
CA THR A 694 4.64 7.54 -27.26
C THR A 694 3.47 8.33 -26.66
N GLY A 695 3.73 9.46 -25.99
CA GLY A 695 2.71 10.34 -25.38
C GLY A 695 1.75 11.02 -26.37
N VAL A 696 1.81 10.65 -27.65
CA VAL A 696 0.68 10.76 -28.55
C VAL A 696 -0.06 9.44 -28.36
N GLU A 697 -1.13 9.44 -27.55
CA GLU A 697 -2.20 8.51 -27.85
C GLU A 697 -2.47 8.68 -29.35
N LYS A 698 -2.11 7.68 -30.15
CA LYS A 698 -2.90 7.46 -31.35
C LYS A 698 -4.29 7.35 -30.77
N ASN A 699 -5.07 8.40 -30.94
CA ASN A 699 -6.45 8.48 -30.57
C ASN A 699 -7.05 7.18 -31.07
N ASP A 700 -7.18 6.18 -30.19
CA ASP A 700 -7.78 4.88 -30.50
C ASP A 700 -9.30 5.09 -30.48
N GLN A 701 -9.77 6.27 -30.93
CA GLN A 701 -10.77 6.28 -31.97
C GLN A 701 -10.19 5.45 -33.13
N GLN A 702 -10.43 4.14 -33.06
CA GLN A 702 -10.63 3.35 -34.26
C GLN A 702 -11.36 4.27 -35.25
N PRO A 703 -10.83 4.53 -36.45
CA PRO A 703 -11.55 5.36 -37.39
C PRO A 703 -12.92 4.73 -37.55
N PHE A 704 -13.97 5.41 -37.07
CA PHE A 704 -15.33 4.89 -37.07
C PHE A 704 -15.61 4.36 -38.47
N THR A 705 -15.89 3.08 -38.67
CA THR A 705 -16.22 2.66 -40.03
C THR A 705 -17.59 3.18 -40.41
N PHE A 706 -17.88 3.39 -41.69
CA PHE A 706 -19.26 3.61 -42.09
C PHE A 706 -20.12 2.41 -41.67
N GLN A 707 -21.05 2.63 -40.75
CA GLN A 707 -21.92 1.56 -40.24
C GLN A 707 -23.32 2.11 -39.99
N LEU A 708 -24.34 1.45 -40.55
CA LEU A 708 -25.74 1.67 -40.22
C LEU A 708 -26.23 0.49 -39.36
N LEU A 709 -26.60 0.79 -38.11
CA LEU A 709 -27.09 -0.22 -37.16
C LEU A 709 -28.58 -0.50 -37.36
N GLN A 710 -29.02 -1.63 -36.81
CA GLN A 710 -30.43 -1.97 -36.76
C GLN A 710 -31.17 -1.01 -35.82
N ASN A 711 -32.28 -0.41 -36.28
CA ASN A 711 -33.11 0.46 -35.48
C ASN A 711 -33.64 -0.26 -34.23
N TYR A 712 -33.79 0.46 -33.12
CA TYR A 712 -34.32 -0.09 -31.87
C TYR A 712 -35.36 0.87 -31.24
N PRO A 713 -36.53 0.37 -30.82
CA PRO A 713 -37.02 -1.02 -30.96
C PRO A 713 -37.26 -1.43 -32.43
N ASN A 714 -37.28 -2.74 -32.72
CA ASN A 714 -37.72 -3.32 -34.00
C ASN A 714 -38.30 -4.74 -33.78
N PRO A 715 -39.61 -4.99 -34.00
CA PRO A 715 -40.61 -4.04 -34.47
C PRO A 715 -40.85 -2.87 -33.50
N PHE A 716 -41.32 -1.72 -34.01
CA PHE A 716 -41.54 -0.50 -33.23
C PHE A 716 -42.97 0.02 -33.29
N ASN A 717 -43.38 0.83 -32.31
CA ASN A 717 -44.70 1.49 -32.25
C ASN A 717 -44.69 2.77 -31.39
N PRO A 718 -45.00 3.96 -31.93
CA PRO A 718 -44.79 4.39 -33.31
C PRO A 718 -43.38 4.96 -33.52
N THR A 719 -42.51 4.95 -32.50
CA THR A 719 -41.17 5.56 -32.55
C THR A 719 -40.04 4.53 -32.45
N THR A 720 -38.93 4.81 -33.12
CA THR A 720 -37.69 4.01 -33.09
C THR A 720 -36.47 4.92 -33.23
N THR A 721 -35.32 4.47 -32.77
CA THR A 721 -34.05 5.19 -32.93
C THR A 721 -33.15 4.46 -33.92
N ILE A 722 -32.60 5.19 -34.88
CA ILE A 722 -31.65 4.70 -35.87
C ILE A 722 -30.26 5.22 -35.49
N HIS A 723 -29.31 4.31 -35.32
CA HIS A 723 -27.91 4.61 -34.99
C HIS A 723 -26.99 4.36 -36.18
N PHE A 724 -25.99 5.22 -36.39
CA PHE A 724 -24.98 5.05 -37.43
C PHE A 724 -23.68 5.79 -37.09
N SER A 725 -22.57 5.37 -37.69
CA SER A 725 -21.26 5.98 -37.48
C SER A 725 -20.53 6.40 -38.75
N LEU A 726 -19.69 7.44 -38.63
CA LEU A 726 -18.95 8.08 -39.72
C LEU A 726 -17.44 8.18 -39.42
N PRO A 727 -16.54 7.73 -40.32
CA PRO A 727 -15.08 7.77 -40.13
C PRO A 727 -14.47 9.16 -40.12
N HIS A 728 -15.09 10.08 -40.85
CA HIS A 728 -14.65 11.45 -41.04
C HIS A 728 -15.87 12.34 -41.25
N ARG A 729 -15.66 13.66 -41.19
CA ARG A 729 -16.72 14.61 -41.52
C ARG A 729 -17.13 14.43 -42.98
N GLU A 730 -18.40 14.17 -43.25
CA GLU A 730 -18.92 13.99 -44.61
C GLU A 730 -20.41 14.42 -44.68
N HIS A 731 -20.87 14.78 -45.88
CA HIS A 731 -22.29 15.01 -46.17
C HIS A 731 -23.04 13.69 -46.28
N ILE A 732 -24.08 13.51 -45.46
CA ILE A 732 -24.84 12.26 -45.42
C ILE A 732 -26.33 12.49 -45.62
N THR A 733 -26.98 11.47 -46.19
CA THR A 733 -28.43 11.38 -46.27
C THR A 733 -28.92 10.11 -45.58
N LEU A 734 -29.88 10.26 -44.66
CA LEU A 734 -30.60 9.15 -44.03
C LEU A 734 -32.08 9.27 -44.40
N LYS A 735 -32.60 8.31 -45.16
CA LYS A 735 -33.96 8.33 -45.70
C LYS A 735 -34.71 7.04 -45.37
N VAL A 736 -36.02 7.14 -45.20
CA VAL A 736 -36.95 6.02 -45.00
C VAL A 736 -37.75 5.79 -46.29
N PHE A 737 -37.96 4.53 -46.66
CA PHE A 737 -38.66 4.08 -47.85
C PHE A 737 -39.73 3.03 -47.50
N ASP A 738 -40.79 2.97 -48.29
CA ASP A 738 -41.76 1.89 -48.22
C ASP A 738 -41.29 0.62 -48.96
N ILE A 739 -42.10 -0.44 -48.94
CA ILE A 739 -41.78 -1.73 -49.59
C ILE A 739 -41.67 -1.63 -51.12
N LEU A 740 -42.23 -0.58 -51.74
CA LEU A 740 -42.12 -0.31 -53.18
C LEU A 740 -40.88 0.56 -53.50
N GLY A 741 -40.09 0.93 -52.49
CA GLY A 741 -38.91 1.78 -52.64
C GLY A 741 -39.23 3.27 -52.79
N ARG A 742 -40.47 3.70 -52.52
CA ARG A 742 -40.84 5.13 -52.54
C ARG A 742 -40.34 5.79 -51.26
N GLU A 743 -39.74 6.97 -51.40
CA GLU A 743 -39.28 7.75 -50.24
C GLU A 743 -40.48 8.20 -49.40
N VAL A 744 -40.43 7.89 -48.11
CA VAL A 744 -41.43 8.27 -47.12
C VAL A 744 -41.02 9.55 -46.41
N VAL A 745 -39.76 9.63 -45.96
CA VAL A 745 -39.21 10.81 -45.28
C VAL A 745 -37.69 10.83 -45.36
N THR A 746 -37.11 12.03 -45.45
CA THR A 746 -35.69 12.28 -45.22
C THR A 746 -35.47 12.68 -43.76
N LEU A 747 -34.73 11.87 -43.00
CA LEU A 747 -34.43 12.10 -41.58
C LEU A 747 -33.20 12.99 -41.38
N VAL A 748 -32.20 12.84 -42.24
CA VAL A 748 -30.98 13.66 -42.25
C VAL A 748 -30.56 13.96 -43.68
N ASN A 749 -30.16 15.20 -43.94
CA ASN A 749 -29.53 15.64 -45.19
C ASN A 749 -28.61 16.84 -44.89
N LYS A 750 -27.44 16.58 -44.32
CA LYS A 750 -26.45 17.60 -43.94
C LYS A 750 -25.06 16.98 -43.72
N GLU A 751 -24.05 17.83 -43.63
CA GLU A 751 -22.74 17.42 -43.13
C GLU A 751 -22.78 17.10 -41.63
N LEU A 752 -22.15 15.99 -41.25
CA LEU A 752 -21.96 15.57 -39.87
C LEU A 752 -20.48 15.29 -39.61
N ASN A 753 -20.03 15.54 -38.38
CA ASN A 753 -18.66 15.21 -37.96
C ASN A 753 -18.44 13.69 -37.88
N ALA A 754 -17.17 13.26 -37.83
CA ALA A 754 -16.82 11.88 -37.48
C ALA A 754 -17.40 11.51 -36.11
N GLY A 755 -17.84 10.26 -35.93
CA GLY A 755 -18.46 9.79 -34.69
C GLY A 755 -19.70 8.94 -34.88
N GLU A 756 -20.26 8.48 -33.75
CA GLU A 756 -21.59 7.88 -33.65
C GLU A 756 -22.68 8.95 -33.67
N HIS A 757 -23.77 8.68 -34.38
CA HIS A 757 -24.93 9.55 -34.51
C HIS A 757 -26.21 8.74 -34.29
N SER A 758 -27.24 9.40 -33.78
CA SER A 758 -28.56 8.80 -33.63
C SER A 758 -29.67 9.75 -34.07
N VAL A 759 -30.73 9.19 -34.63
CA VAL A 759 -31.90 9.94 -35.09
C VAL A 759 -33.17 9.19 -34.71
N VAL A 760 -34.10 9.90 -34.09
CA VAL A 760 -35.42 9.36 -33.75
C VAL A 760 -36.33 9.47 -34.97
N PHE A 761 -36.97 8.36 -35.33
CA PHE A 761 -37.99 8.29 -36.36
C PHE A 761 -39.35 8.03 -35.72
N SER A 762 -40.34 8.89 -36.01
CA SER A 762 -41.74 8.69 -35.67
C SER A 762 -42.52 8.30 -36.92
N ALA A 763 -43.12 7.11 -36.90
CA ALA A 763 -44.00 6.62 -37.95
C ALA A 763 -45.48 6.97 -37.70
N GLN A 764 -45.74 8.03 -36.92
CA GLN A 764 -47.10 8.49 -36.65
C GLN A 764 -47.78 8.90 -37.98
N GLY A 765 -48.85 8.21 -38.33
CA GLY A 765 -49.56 8.39 -39.61
C GLY A 765 -49.21 7.38 -40.71
N LEU A 766 -48.23 6.50 -40.51
CA LEU A 766 -47.88 5.42 -41.45
C LEU A 766 -48.66 4.13 -41.15
N ALA A 767 -48.90 3.27 -42.15
CA ALA A 767 -49.57 1.97 -41.96
C ALA A 767 -48.62 0.92 -41.40
N SER A 768 -49.09 -0.01 -40.56
CA SER A 768 -48.28 -1.16 -40.09
C SER A 768 -47.72 -1.93 -41.28
N GLY A 769 -46.46 -2.36 -41.19
CA GLY A 769 -45.77 -3.01 -42.30
C GLY A 769 -44.26 -2.88 -42.24
N VAL A 770 -43.62 -3.30 -43.32
CA VAL A 770 -42.16 -3.27 -43.46
C VAL A 770 -41.75 -1.98 -44.17
N TYR A 771 -40.77 -1.30 -43.58
CA TYR A 771 -40.11 -0.11 -44.13
C TYR A 771 -38.60 -0.37 -44.23
N PHE A 772 -37.93 0.41 -45.07
CA PHE A 772 -36.49 0.38 -45.19
C PHE A 772 -35.91 1.74 -44.85
N TYR A 773 -34.73 1.79 -44.27
CA TYR A 773 -33.98 3.03 -44.11
C TYR A 773 -32.59 2.86 -44.67
N ARG A 774 -32.10 3.91 -45.34
CA ARG A 774 -30.83 3.90 -46.05
C ARG A 774 -30.01 5.10 -45.64
N LEU A 775 -28.77 4.83 -45.23
CA LEU A 775 -27.71 5.81 -45.08
C LEU A 775 -26.92 5.85 -46.39
N THR A 776 -26.75 7.04 -46.96
CA THR A 776 -25.97 7.26 -48.19
C THR A 776 -25.03 8.45 -48.01
N THR A 777 -23.76 8.22 -48.38
CA THR A 777 -22.69 9.19 -48.50
C THR A 777 -22.07 9.09 -49.91
N PRO A 778 -21.20 10.02 -50.35
CA PRO A 778 -20.48 9.91 -51.61
C PRO A 778 -19.77 8.57 -51.86
N THR A 779 -19.28 7.91 -50.79
CA THR A 779 -18.47 6.68 -50.89
C THR A 779 -19.12 5.45 -50.27
N PHE A 780 -20.25 5.59 -49.55
CA PHE A 780 -20.89 4.49 -48.84
C PHE A 780 -22.42 4.51 -48.96
N SER A 781 -23.04 3.34 -49.07
CA SER A 781 -24.50 3.21 -48.98
C SER A 781 -24.90 1.89 -48.34
N GLN A 782 -25.68 1.94 -47.27
CA GLN A 782 -26.20 0.76 -46.58
C GLN A 782 -27.69 0.91 -46.28
N THR A 783 -28.46 -0.16 -46.49
CA THR A 783 -29.90 -0.22 -46.24
C THR A 783 -30.21 -1.27 -45.18
N LYS A 784 -31.16 -0.97 -44.30
CA LYS A 784 -31.68 -1.89 -43.28
C LYS A 784 -33.21 -1.87 -43.29
N MET A 785 -33.81 -2.94 -42.76
CA MET A 785 -35.25 -3.17 -42.74
C MET A 785 -35.79 -2.94 -41.33
N MET A 786 -36.95 -2.29 -41.19
CA MET A 786 -37.66 -2.09 -39.92
C MET A 786 -39.13 -2.46 -40.04
N GLY A 787 -39.69 -3.06 -39.00
CA GLY A 787 -41.11 -3.42 -38.91
C GLY A 787 -41.87 -2.44 -38.02
N LEU A 788 -42.93 -1.83 -38.55
CA LEU A 788 -43.89 -1.03 -37.78
C LEU A 788 -45.08 -1.92 -37.41
N VAL A 789 -45.38 -2.02 -36.11
CA VAL A 789 -46.56 -2.71 -35.58
C VAL A 789 -47.42 -1.67 -34.89
N LYS A 790 -48.75 -1.70 -35.11
CA LYS A 790 -49.70 -0.84 -34.41
C LYS A 790 -50.52 -1.64 -33.44
#